data_AF-A0A397S5B1-F1
#
_entry.id   AF-A0A397S5B1-F1
#
_cell.length_a   1.000
_cell.length_b   1.000
_cell.length_c   1.000
_cell.angle_alpha   90.00
_cell.angle_beta   90.00
_cell.angle_gamma   90.00
#
_symmetry.space_group_name_H-M   'P 1'
#
loop_
_entity.id
_entity.type
_entity.pdbx_description
1 polymer ?
#
loop_
_entity_poly.entity_id
_entity_poly.type
_entity_poly.pdbx_seq_one_letter_code
_entity_poly.pdbx_strand_id
1 'polypeptide(L)'
;MELLNKNDENSFDPTPKLKSSPIPITFVSFNCNDDKCIYCGEKYSEALFSSQRFCKKCLSRYITDTTDNDKYLDVYFRMKLECNKHEIGRTKEPQNIQECCANCLEILLFKQIPVYLIYNRLPVYTSIYNNVIESEKYCNLCKSLYQGTDQKEIYSFKLCSGCYRISFGWIESTLTKKLIPIIYLPWWENSSNCIACRSKLNLKSDCQKYCTYCLIFHIGCRYCLTTNVIFGPTKQSQCKKCNIITLILGISCISSGNCYLDDFLLNSRFDIKNPGINKFADKIKNLGNYFKPCEIVSSIYPNYKKPENIMKLIPYFLFTNVKKIAEGGFGIIYRATWINRTVILKKCKNSQDISKDFLNELKSIQHCYKINHHIIEAYGVTRDPDSGDYMLVMQYASEGDLHKYLQKDFINISWNKQKLHMLWQISKGLETIHKADFIHRDFHSGNILSVGHRIDYINRNHNWKIGDLGLSQPANNTSSNNDIYGVIPYIAPEIFKGTAFSKESDVYCMGMIMWELTTGCKPFANVEHDIHLILKILDGERPKITEDTPDCYADLMKSCWDPDPKKRPSIRKIRNTFGSWFHRNNNTAKQFNQAEIKRKELINLKKLGPEFAEKPNPNAIYTSRPLNYTSVELALDISFSSSPNSNSMIQNSSTIWHPNANYNRSSNTLATVATSPKKRNIEESNIETHNNNDYTSVELALDISFSSSPNSDSMIQNSSTIWHINANYNSSSNTLATVATSLKKRNIEESNIETHNNNDTYRD
;
A
#
# COMPACT_ATOMS: atom_id res chain seq x y z
N MET A 1 -25.15 7.22 -12.25
CA MET A 1 -26.40 7.86 -12.71
C MET A 1 -26.00 9.02 -13.59
N GLU A 2 -26.52 8.94 -14.82
CA GLU A 2 -26.57 9.92 -15.92
C GLU A 2 -25.32 10.75 -16.26
N LEU A 3 -24.64 10.25 -17.30
CA LEU A 3 -23.63 10.91 -18.10
C LEU A 3 -24.22 12.14 -18.80
N LEU A 4 -23.69 13.30 -18.45
CA LEU A 4 -23.84 14.54 -19.21
C LEU A 4 -23.22 14.39 -20.60
N ASN A 5 -24.08 14.58 -21.61
CA ASN A 5 -23.85 15.05 -22.97
C ASN A 5 -22.63 14.53 -23.74
N LYS A 6 -22.94 13.59 -24.64
CA LYS A 6 -22.15 13.17 -25.81
C LYS A 6 -22.17 14.19 -26.97
N ASN A 7 -22.69 15.41 -26.77
CA ASN A 7 -22.88 16.41 -27.82
C ASN A 7 -22.10 17.69 -27.50
N ASP A 8 -20.77 17.64 -27.67
CA ASP A 8 -19.91 18.73 -28.17
C ASP A 8 -18.45 18.23 -28.22
N GLU A 9 -18.17 17.27 -29.11
CA GLU A 9 -16.78 16.91 -29.49
C GLU A 9 -16.17 17.95 -30.47
N ASN A 10 -16.86 19.06 -30.74
CA ASN A 10 -16.34 20.16 -31.56
C ASN A 10 -15.40 21.08 -30.75
N SER A 11 -14.10 20.79 -30.90
CA SER A 11 -12.94 21.67 -30.68
C SER A 11 -12.83 22.43 -29.35
N PHE A 12 -12.56 21.72 -28.25
CA PHE A 12 -11.98 22.37 -27.06
C PHE A 12 -10.52 22.77 -27.35
N ASP A 13 -10.26 24.07 -27.53
CA ASP A 13 -8.90 24.62 -27.55
C ASP A 13 -8.60 25.28 -26.18
N PRO A 14 -7.57 24.83 -25.44
CA PRO A 14 -7.16 25.45 -24.17
C PRO A 14 -6.66 26.88 -24.32
N THR A 15 -6.10 27.27 -25.47
CA THR A 15 -5.57 28.62 -25.72
C THR A 15 -6.00 29.14 -27.09
N PRO A 16 -7.30 29.44 -27.31
CA PRO A 16 -7.88 29.69 -28.65
C PRO A 16 -7.37 30.96 -29.35
N LYS A 17 -6.62 31.80 -28.64
CA LYS A 17 -6.04 33.04 -29.18
C LYS A 17 -4.54 32.95 -29.48
N LEU A 18 -3.95 31.77 -29.29
CA LEU A 18 -2.58 31.46 -29.66
C LEU A 18 -2.59 30.40 -30.77
N LYS A 19 -1.54 30.33 -31.60
CA LYS A 19 -1.32 29.17 -32.48
C LYS A 19 -0.40 28.14 -31.81
N SER A 20 -0.42 26.91 -32.31
CA SER A 20 0.60 25.92 -31.94
C SER A 20 1.90 26.27 -32.63
N SER A 21 3.01 26.25 -31.88
CA SER A 21 4.33 26.48 -32.48
C SER A 21 4.64 25.41 -33.53
N PRO A 22 5.29 25.75 -34.65
CA PRO A 22 5.75 24.79 -35.65
C PRO A 22 6.93 23.94 -35.14
N ILE A 23 7.66 24.42 -34.13
CA ILE A 23 8.81 23.74 -33.54
C ILE A 23 8.66 23.59 -32.01
N PRO A 24 9.33 22.61 -31.37
CA PRO A 24 9.25 22.47 -29.92
C PRO A 24 9.81 23.68 -29.17
N ILE A 25 9.09 24.16 -28.15
CA ILE A 25 9.53 25.21 -27.25
C ILE A 25 10.46 24.60 -26.19
N THR A 26 11.77 24.69 -26.45
CA THR A 26 12.84 24.03 -25.67
C THR A 26 13.50 24.94 -24.62
N PHE A 27 13.23 26.24 -24.64
CA PHE A 27 13.91 27.20 -23.77
C PHE A 27 13.33 27.30 -22.35
N VAL A 28 12.31 26.53 -21.99
CA VAL A 28 11.73 26.51 -20.64
C VAL A 28 11.79 25.10 -20.03
N SER A 29 12.08 25.00 -18.73
CA SER A 29 12.08 23.70 -18.06
C SER A 29 10.66 23.29 -17.63
N PHE A 30 10.41 21.97 -17.58
CA PHE A 30 9.23 21.39 -16.93
C PHE A 30 9.41 21.17 -15.42
N ASN A 31 10.57 21.54 -14.88
CA ASN A 31 10.90 21.55 -13.47
C ASN A 31 11.52 22.91 -13.09
N CYS A 32 10.82 23.67 -12.24
CA CYS A 32 11.27 24.99 -11.81
C CYS A 32 12.62 24.99 -11.07
N ASN A 33 13.05 23.84 -10.53
CA ASN A 33 14.31 23.71 -9.79
C ASN A 33 15.51 23.37 -10.68
N ASP A 34 15.34 23.25 -11.99
CA ASP A 34 16.47 23.01 -12.88
C ASP A 34 17.31 24.29 -12.99
N ASP A 35 18.63 24.14 -12.81
CA ASP A 35 19.57 25.26 -12.91
C ASP A 35 20.20 25.39 -14.30
N LYS A 36 20.33 24.27 -15.02
CA LYS A 36 20.93 24.21 -16.36
C LYS A 36 19.92 23.73 -17.39
N CYS A 37 19.98 24.31 -18.58
CA CYS A 37 19.18 23.92 -19.72
C CYS A 37 19.53 22.50 -20.16
N ILE A 38 18.52 21.65 -20.25
CA ILE A 38 18.68 20.24 -20.63
C ILE A 38 19.10 20.05 -22.10
N TYR A 39 18.95 21.08 -22.95
CA TYR A 39 19.29 21.00 -24.38
C TYR A 39 20.67 21.56 -24.70
N CYS A 40 21.10 22.64 -24.04
CA CYS A 40 22.38 23.29 -24.36
C CYS A 40 23.37 23.37 -23.19
N GLY A 41 22.99 22.96 -21.97
CA GLY A 41 23.85 22.95 -20.79
C GLY A 41 24.04 24.31 -20.10
N GLU A 42 23.62 25.41 -20.75
CA GLU A 42 23.73 26.77 -20.21
C GLU A 42 22.85 26.98 -18.98
N LYS A 43 23.26 27.88 -18.08
CA LYS A 43 22.44 28.24 -16.91
C LYS A 43 21.14 28.92 -17.38
N TYR A 44 20.02 28.53 -16.76
CA TYR A 44 18.76 29.25 -16.97
C TYR A 44 18.87 30.69 -16.45
N SER A 45 18.30 31.63 -17.20
CA SER A 45 18.12 33.02 -16.79
C SER A 45 16.73 33.22 -16.18
N GLU A 46 16.58 34.17 -15.27
CA GLU A 46 15.28 34.55 -14.71
C GLU A 46 14.65 35.70 -15.50
N ALA A 47 13.34 35.66 -15.66
CA ALA A 47 12.57 36.79 -16.16
C ALA A 47 12.56 37.94 -15.14
N LEU A 48 12.46 39.18 -15.62
CA LEU A 48 12.69 40.36 -14.78
C LEU A 48 11.70 40.49 -13.61
N PHE A 49 10.42 40.19 -13.84
CA PHE A 49 9.34 40.41 -12.86
C PHE A 49 8.83 39.14 -12.18
N SER A 50 9.48 38.01 -12.41
CA SER A 50 9.04 36.74 -11.83
C SER A 50 10.22 35.83 -11.51
N SER A 51 9.95 34.66 -10.95
CA SER A 51 10.92 33.59 -10.78
C SER A 51 10.95 32.64 -11.99
N GLN A 52 10.34 33.02 -13.12
CA GLN A 52 10.31 32.18 -14.32
C GLN A 52 11.71 32.03 -14.89
N ARG A 53 12.12 30.79 -15.10
CA ARG A 53 13.42 30.43 -15.64
C ARG A 53 13.32 30.05 -17.12
N PHE A 54 14.19 30.62 -17.95
CA PHE A 54 14.27 30.35 -19.38
C PHE A 54 15.71 30.43 -19.91
N CYS A 55 16.01 29.68 -20.95
CA CYS A 55 17.35 29.58 -21.53
C CYS A 55 17.48 30.60 -22.67
N LYS A 56 18.30 31.64 -22.48
CA LYS A 56 18.52 32.68 -23.49
C LYS A 56 19.02 32.13 -24.83
N LYS A 57 19.96 31.18 -24.79
CA LYS A 57 20.53 30.56 -26.01
C LYS A 57 19.49 29.76 -26.80
N CYS A 58 18.67 28.96 -26.13
CA CYS A 58 17.59 28.21 -26.78
C CYS A 58 16.45 29.13 -27.24
N LEU A 59 16.15 30.21 -26.51
CA LEU A 59 15.16 31.20 -26.93
C LEU A 59 15.63 31.93 -28.19
N SER A 60 16.90 32.30 -28.25
CA SER A 60 17.51 32.92 -29.43
C SER A 60 17.39 32.03 -30.67
N ARG A 61 17.74 30.75 -30.55
CA ARG A 61 17.52 29.76 -31.61
C ARG A 61 16.05 29.66 -32.01
N TYR A 62 15.15 29.53 -31.04
CA TYR A 62 13.71 29.45 -31.31
C TYR A 62 13.18 30.66 -32.10
N ILE A 63 13.63 31.88 -31.78
CA ILE A 63 13.27 33.09 -32.52
C ILE A 63 13.81 33.05 -33.95
N THR A 64 15.06 32.61 -34.15
CA THR A 64 15.66 32.49 -35.49
C THR A 64 15.00 31.41 -36.34
N ASP A 65 14.57 30.32 -35.72
CA ASP A 65 14.02 29.15 -36.40
C ASP A 65 12.50 29.28 -36.68
N THR A 66 11.82 30.29 -36.13
CA THR A 66 10.40 30.58 -36.42
C THR A 66 10.28 31.74 -37.41
N THR A 67 9.77 31.46 -38.61
CA THR A 67 9.83 32.39 -39.76
C THR A 67 8.52 33.15 -40.03
N ASP A 68 7.44 32.81 -39.34
CA ASP A 68 6.15 33.49 -39.46
C ASP A 68 5.91 34.44 -38.28
N ASN A 69 4.93 35.34 -38.44
CA ASN A 69 4.57 36.33 -37.43
C ASN A 69 3.40 35.87 -36.54
N ASP A 70 3.09 34.56 -36.51
CA ASP A 70 1.98 34.06 -35.71
C ASP A 70 2.27 34.14 -34.21
N LYS A 71 1.22 34.40 -33.43
CA LYS A 71 1.34 34.52 -31.97
C LYS A 71 1.33 33.15 -31.30
N TYR A 72 2.52 32.60 -31.09
CA TYR A 72 2.75 31.33 -30.39
C TYR A 72 2.85 31.45 -28.88
N LEU A 73 3.33 32.61 -28.42
CA LEU A 73 3.67 32.87 -27.04
C LEU A 73 2.98 34.13 -26.55
N ASP A 74 2.45 34.09 -25.33
CA ASP A 74 1.94 35.26 -24.63
C ASP A 74 3.01 35.75 -23.64
N VAL A 75 3.80 36.73 -24.09
CA VAL A 75 5.02 37.18 -23.40
C VAL A 75 5.02 38.70 -23.31
N TYR A 76 5.37 39.20 -22.13
CA TYR A 76 5.74 40.58 -21.93
C TYR A 76 7.26 40.70 -22.04
N PHE A 77 7.72 41.58 -22.93
CA PHE A 77 9.13 41.80 -23.20
C PHE A 77 9.37 43.27 -23.52
N ARG A 78 10.64 43.67 -23.49
CA ARG A 78 11.08 44.99 -23.98
C ARG A 78 12.35 44.84 -24.81
N MET A 79 12.61 45.83 -25.64
CA MET A 79 13.89 45.98 -26.31
C MET A 79 14.88 46.76 -25.44
N LYS A 80 16.14 46.32 -25.43
CA LYS A 80 17.27 47.12 -24.96
C LYS A 80 17.66 48.13 -26.04
N LEU A 81 17.72 49.41 -25.69
CA LEU A 81 17.90 50.54 -26.62
C LEU A 81 19.31 50.61 -27.28
N GLU A 82 20.25 49.74 -26.88
CA GLU A 82 21.67 49.80 -27.27
C GLU A 82 22.03 48.78 -28.39
N CYS A 83 21.10 48.47 -29.29
CA CYS A 83 21.28 47.45 -30.32
C CYS A 83 21.83 48.06 -31.62
N ASN A 84 23.16 48.13 -31.78
CA ASN A 84 23.81 48.76 -32.95
C ASN A 84 23.66 47.99 -34.28
N LYS A 85 22.93 46.86 -34.31
CA LYS A 85 22.80 45.98 -35.51
C LYS A 85 21.56 46.22 -36.36
N HIS A 86 20.61 47.06 -35.93
CA HIS A 86 19.42 47.37 -36.72
C HIS A 86 19.09 48.86 -36.62
N GLU A 87 19.17 49.58 -37.75
CA GLU A 87 18.61 50.93 -37.94
C GLU A 87 17.08 50.92 -38.14
N ILE A 88 16.44 49.76 -38.05
CA ILE A 88 15.02 49.61 -38.35
C ILE A 88 14.17 50.00 -37.13
N GLY A 89 13.69 51.25 -37.15
CA GLY A 89 12.36 51.62 -36.66
C GLY A 89 12.23 52.07 -35.21
N ARG A 90 12.74 53.27 -34.88
CA ARG A 90 12.41 53.99 -33.63
C ARG A 90 10.91 54.39 -33.49
N THR A 91 10.03 53.92 -34.38
CA THR A 91 8.62 54.36 -34.50
C THR A 91 7.57 53.26 -34.40
N LYS A 92 7.92 51.96 -34.34
CA LYS A 92 6.94 50.87 -34.24
C LYS A 92 7.32 49.89 -33.14
N GLU A 93 6.46 49.76 -32.12
CA GLU A 93 6.65 48.74 -31.09
C GLU A 93 6.42 47.34 -31.68
N PRO A 94 7.36 46.40 -31.50
CA PRO A 94 7.24 45.04 -32.01
C PRO A 94 6.06 44.32 -31.33
N GLN A 95 5.22 43.65 -32.12
CA GLN A 95 4.02 42.98 -31.62
C GLN A 95 4.28 41.53 -31.19
N ASN A 96 5.40 40.94 -31.62
CA ASN A 96 5.78 39.57 -31.33
C ASN A 96 7.30 39.44 -31.10
N ILE A 97 7.73 38.40 -30.39
CA ILE A 97 9.15 38.21 -30.06
C ILE A 97 10.01 37.90 -31.30
N GLN A 98 9.40 37.39 -32.37
CA GLN A 98 10.02 37.13 -33.68
C GLN A 98 10.47 38.41 -34.39
N GLU A 99 9.84 39.54 -34.08
CA GLU A 99 10.19 40.85 -34.65
C GLU A 99 11.42 41.46 -33.95
N CYS A 100 11.97 40.81 -32.92
CA CYS A 100 13.09 41.29 -32.12
C CYS A 100 14.38 40.50 -32.35
N CYS A 101 15.51 41.21 -32.33
CA CYS A 101 16.82 40.56 -32.21
C CYS A 101 16.94 39.87 -30.85
N ALA A 102 17.26 38.58 -30.85
CA ALA A 102 17.35 37.77 -29.63
C ALA A 102 18.32 38.31 -28.56
N ASN A 103 19.37 39.02 -28.95
CA ASN A 103 20.33 39.63 -28.01
C ASN A 103 19.81 40.95 -27.40
N CYS A 104 18.81 41.56 -28.01
CA CYS A 104 18.24 42.85 -27.63
C CYS A 104 16.90 42.67 -26.87
N LEU A 105 16.46 41.42 -26.70
CA LEU A 105 15.22 41.04 -26.03
C LEU A 105 15.42 40.82 -24.53
N GLU A 106 14.69 41.56 -23.71
CA GLU A 106 14.59 41.34 -22.28
C GLU A 106 13.19 40.84 -21.92
N ILE A 107 13.13 39.61 -21.38
CA ILE A 107 11.86 38.98 -21.01
C ILE A 107 11.42 39.43 -19.64
N LEU A 108 10.20 39.97 -19.56
CA LEU A 108 9.58 40.45 -18.34
C LEU A 108 8.76 39.33 -17.69
N LEU A 109 7.91 38.66 -18.46
CA LEU A 109 6.97 37.62 -17.98
C LEU A 109 6.43 36.75 -19.12
N PHE A 110 6.31 35.43 -18.90
CA PHE A 110 5.54 34.49 -19.73
C PHE A 110 4.16 34.23 -19.12
N LYS A 111 3.05 34.44 -19.84
CA LYS A 111 1.72 34.14 -19.31
C LYS A 111 1.37 32.64 -19.33
N GLN A 112 1.98 31.86 -20.23
CA GLN A 112 1.80 30.40 -20.28
C GLN A 112 2.56 29.63 -19.18
N ILE A 113 3.27 30.30 -18.26
CA ILE A 113 4.05 29.66 -17.18
C ILE A 113 3.63 30.30 -15.85
N PRO A 114 2.76 29.70 -15.04
CA PRO A 114 2.25 30.38 -13.86
C PRO A 114 3.33 30.63 -12.81
N VAL A 115 3.16 31.72 -12.07
CA VAL A 115 3.92 32.03 -10.86
C VAL A 115 3.00 32.43 -9.72
N TYR A 116 3.49 32.37 -8.49
CA TYR A 116 2.70 32.74 -7.30
C TYR A 116 2.52 34.25 -7.17
N LEU A 117 3.57 35.03 -7.43
CA LEU A 117 3.60 36.48 -7.30
C LEU A 117 4.49 37.11 -8.38
N ILE A 118 4.17 38.35 -8.74
CA ILE A 118 4.98 39.19 -9.61
C ILE A 118 5.75 40.18 -8.72
N TYR A 119 7.08 40.15 -8.74
CA TYR A 119 7.91 40.95 -7.83
C TYR A 119 8.39 42.25 -8.48
N ASN A 120 8.42 43.34 -7.70
CA ASN A 120 9.19 44.54 -8.07
C ASN A 120 10.63 44.36 -7.55
N ARG A 121 11.60 44.10 -8.43
CA ARG A 121 12.96 43.74 -8.01
C ARG A 121 13.84 44.92 -7.57
N LEU A 122 13.61 46.18 -8.00
CA LEU A 122 14.40 47.37 -7.62
C LEU A 122 13.65 48.69 -7.92
N PRO A 123 14.00 49.83 -7.27
CA PRO A 123 13.41 51.15 -7.57
C PRO A 123 13.51 51.56 -9.05
N VAL A 124 14.61 51.20 -9.73
CA VAL A 124 14.88 51.50 -11.15
C VAL A 124 13.85 50.84 -12.09
N TYR A 125 13.24 49.73 -11.67
CA TYR A 125 12.26 49.02 -12.48
C TYR A 125 10.80 49.39 -12.17
N THR A 126 10.56 50.31 -11.22
CA THR A 126 9.21 50.65 -10.77
C THR A 126 8.32 51.19 -11.89
N SER A 127 8.86 52.05 -12.78
CA SER A 127 8.11 52.57 -13.91
C SER A 127 7.75 51.49 -14.94
N ILE A 128 8.70 50.61 -15.27
CA ILE A 128 8.50 49.50 -16.22
C ILE A 128 7.54 48.45 -15.63
N TYR A 129 7.69 48.17 -14.33
CA TYR A 129 6.79 47.29 -13.59
C TYR A 129 5.37 47.84 -13.59
N ASN A 130 5.19 49.13 -13.28
CA ASN A 130 3.89 49.79 -13.33
C ASN A 130 3.30 49.72 -14.75
N ASN A 131 4.09 49.91 -15.81
CA ASN A 131 3.60 49.77 -17.19
C ASN A 131 3.12 48.35 -17.49
N VAL A 132 3.82 47.31 -17.01
CA VAL A 132 3.34 45.92 -17.16
C VAL A 132 2.03 45.73 -16.43
N ILE A 133 1.94 46.15 -15.17
CA ILE A 133 0.71 46.06 -14.37
C ILE A 133 -0.45 46.84 -15.01
N GLU A 134 -0.19 48.04 -15.53
CA GLU A 134 -1.19 48.83 -16.27
C GLU A 134 -1.61 48.15 -17.57
N SER A 135 -0.68 47.53 -18.28
CA SER A 135 -1.02 46.73 -19.47
C SER A 135 -1.83 45.49 -19.13
N GLU A 136 -1.80 45.01 -17.88
CA GLU A 136 -2.67 43.92 -17.38
C GLU A 136 -4.11 44.39 -17.08
N LYS A 137 -4.42 45.69 -17.17
CA LYS A 137 -5.82 46.18 -17.15
C LYS A 137 -6.65 45.53 -18.27
N TYR A 138 -6.00 45.12 -19.37
CA TYR A 138 -6.64 44.42 -20.47
C TYR A 138 -5.91 43.12 -20.79
N CYS A 139 -6.66 42.09 -21.17
CA CYS A 139 -6.02 40.88 -21.68
C CYS A 139 -5.26 41.18 -22.99
N ASN A 140 -3.97 40.86 -23.07
CA ASN A 140 -3.17 41.11 -24.27
C ASN A 140 -3.71 40.41 -25.53
N LEU A 141 -4.44 39.30 -25.35
CA LEU A 141 -4.95 38.43 -26.41
C LEU A 141 -6.35 38.81 -26.92
N CYS A 142 -7.29 39.17 -26.03
CA CYS A 142 -8.68 39.49 -26.41
C CYS A 142 -9.14 40.90 -26.03
N LYS A 143 -8.28 41.70 -25.38
CA LYS A 143 -8.54 43.07 -24.95
C LYS A 143 -9.71 43.24 -23.97
N SER A 144 -10.17 42.16 -23.32
CA SER A 144 -11.19 42.25 -22.25
C SER A 144 -10.69 43.02 -21.03
N LEU A 145 -11.53 43.85 -20.43
CA LEU A 145 -11.20 44.64 -19.23
C LEU A 145 -11.13 43.77 -17.96
N TYR A 146 -10.15 44.05 -17.11
CA TYR A 146 -10.01 43.54 -15.75
C TYR A 146 -10.76 44.43 -14.74
N GLN A 147 -11.59 43.86 -13.87
CA GLN A 147 -12.52 44.60 -12.98
C GLN A 147 -12.08 44.73 -11.51
N GLY A 148 -10.89 44.25 -11.11
CA GLY A 148 -10.46 44.29 -9.71
C GLY A 148 -9.81 45.63 -9.33
N THR A 149 -10.29 46.27 -8.26
CA THR A 149 -9.79 47.57 -7.75
C THR A 149 -8.90 47.47 -6.51
N ASP A 150 -8.73 46.28 -5.92
CA ASP A 150 -7.88 46.06 -4.74
C ASP A 150 -6.39 45.97 -5.12
N GLN A 151 -5.54 46.70 -4.41
CA GLN A 151 -4.08 46.70 -4.57
C GLN A 151 -3.47 45.29 -4.51
N LYS A 152 -3.92 44.41 -3.60
CA LYS A 152 -3.42 43.01 -3.53
C LYS A 152 -3.85 42.17 -4.72
N GLU A 153 -5.03 42.46 -5.27
CA GLU A 153 -5.54 41.79 -6.47
C GLU A 153 -4.76 42.20 -7.72
N ILE A 154 -4.32 43.46 -7.80
CA ILE A 154 -3.52 44.02 -8.91
C ILE A 154 -2.16 43.32 -9.06
N TYR A 155 -1.49 42.95 -7.95
CA TYR A 155 -0.15 42.34 -7.99
C TYR A 155 -0.14 40.82 -8.22
N SER A 156 -1.32 40.20 -8.37
CA SER A 156 -1.43 38.76 -8.49
C SER A 156 -1.40 38.29 -9.95
N PHE A 157 -0.66 37.21 -10.23
CA PHE A 157 -0.60 36.64 -11.58
C PHE A 157 -1.95 36.02 -11.96
N LYS A 158 -2.59 36.57 -13.00
CA LYS A 158 -3.90 36.14 -13.48
C LYS A 158 -3.90 35.81 -14.97
N LEU A 159 -4.81 34.92 -15.36
CA LEU A 159 -5.12 34.55 -16.74
C LEU A 159 -6.57 34.89 -17.07
N CYS A 160 -6.81 35.33 -18.31
CA CYS A 160 -8.15 35.58 -18.84
C CYS A 160 -8.85 34.26 -19.19
N SER A 161 -10.02 33.99 -18.61
CA SER A 161 -10.76 32.73 -18.83
C SER A 161 -11.21 32.54 -20.28
N GLY A 162 -11.44 33.62 -21.03
CA GLY A 162 -11.75 33.55 -22.46
C GLY A 162 -10.56 33.09 -23.34
N CYS A 163 -9.33 33.38 -22.91
CA CYS A 163 -8.09 33.06 -23.65
C CYS A 163 -7.35 31.84 -23.11
N TYR A 164 -7.60 31.47 -21.86
CA TYR A 164 -7.01 30.33 -21.17
C TYR A 164 -8.14 29.46 -20.60
N ARG A 165 -8.59 28.51 -21.42
CA ARG A 165 -9.72 27.64 -21.10
C ARG A 165 -9.24 26.38 -20.40
N ILE A 166 -9.85 26.07 -19.27
CA ILE A 166 -9.61 24.83 -18.53
C ILE A 166 -10.75 23.86 -18.84
N SER A 167 -10.43 22.59 -19.01
CA SER A 167 -11.44 21.53 -19.15
C SER A 167 -11.04 20.31 -18.34
N PHE A 168 -11.99 19.43 -18.11
CA PHE A 168 -11.78 18.12 -17.51
C PHE A 168 -12.53 17.07 -18.31
N GLY A 169 -12.10 15.82 -18.17
CA GLY A 169 -12.74 14.69 -18.80
C GLY A 169 -12.34 13.39 -18.14
N TRP A 170 -12.59 12.30 -18.84
CA TRP A 170 -12.30 10.95 -18.40
C TRP A 170 -11.51 10.22 -19.49
N ILE A 171 -10.52 9.44 -19.09
CA ILE A 171 -9.71 8.61 -19.98
C ILE A 171 -9.64 7.18 -19.41
N GLU A 172 -9.50 6.18 -20.26
CA GLU A 172 -9.34 4.79 -19.80
C GLU A 172 -7.96 4.59 -19.13
N SER A 173 -7.98 4.04 -17.91
CA SER A 173 -6.80 3.54 -17.22
C SER A 173 -6.28 2.28 -17.89
N THR A 174 -4.98 2.25 -18.16
CA THR A 174 -4.38 1.08 -18.81
C THR A 174 -4.13 -0.08 -17.87
N LEU A 175 -4.18 0.15 -16.54
CA LEU A 175 -4.05 -0.93 -15.56
C LEU A 175 -5.39 -1.57 -15.21
N THR A 176 -6.44 -0.76 -15.05
CA THR A 176 -7.71 -1.22 -14.47
C THR A 176 -8.87 -1.26 -15.47
N LYS A 177 -8.70 -0.70 -16.67
CA LYS A 177 -9.76 -0.53 -17.68
C LYS A 177 -10.94 0.34 -17.21
N LYS A 178 -10.80 1.02 -16.07
CA LYS A 178 -11.77 1.98 -15.54
C LYS A 178 -11.48 3.38 -16.06
N LEU A 179 -12.52 4.20 -16.13
CA LEU A 179 -12.37 5.63 -16.42
C LEU A 179 -11.67 6.32 -15.25
N ILE A 180 -10.61 7.07 -15.56
CA ILE A 180 -9.87 7.92 -14.62
C ILE A 180 -9.96 9.38 -15.04
N PRO A 181 -9.95 10.33 -14.09
CA PRO A 181 -9.99 11.75 -14.42
C PRO A 181 -8.76 12.25 -15.18
N ILE A 182 -8.99 13.19 -16.09
CA ILE A 182 -7.97 14.01 -16.74
C ILE A 182 -8.38 15.48 -16.71
N ILE A 183 -7.43 16.37 -16.42
CA ILE A 183 -7.61 17.83 -16.45
C ILE A 183 -6.70 18.40 -17.52
N TYR A 184 -7.24 19.29 -18.34
CA TYR A 184 -6.54 19.99 -19.41
C TYR A 184 -6.24 21.42 -18.96
N LEU A 185 -4.98 21.68 -18.60
CA LEU A 185 -4.51 22.99 -18.17
C LEU A 185 -3.97 23.79 -19.37
N PRO A 186 -4.39 25.05 -19.54
CA PRO A 186 -3.95 25.91 -20.63
C PRO A 186 -2.55 26.53 -20.42
N TRP A 187 -1.74 25.96 -19.53
CA TRP A 187 -0.40 26.45 -19.20
C TRP A 187 0.59 25.31 -18.92
N TRP A 188 1.87 25.68 -18.84
CA TRP A 188 3.00 24.80 -18.57
C TRP A 188 3.22 24.66 -17.06
N GLU A 189 2.73 23.57 -16.49
CA GLU A 189 2.79 23.31 -15.05
C GLU A 189 4.19 22.82 -14.68
N ASN A 190 5.09 23.73 -14.29
CA ASN A 190 6.51 23.44 -14.05
C ASN A 190 6.87 23.16 -12.58
N SER A 191 5.90 23.01 -11.67
CA SER A 191 6.16 22.72 -10.25
C SER A 191 7.05 21.50 -10.03
N SER A 192 8.01 21.58 -9.11
CA SER A 192 8.92 20.47 -8.75
C SER A 192 8.30 19.45 -7.79
N ASN A 193 7.23 19.83 -7.10
CA ASN A 193 6.60 19.05 -6.04
C ASN A 193 5.14 18.76 -6.41
N CYS A 194 4.68 17.58 -6.03
CA CYS A 194 3.28 17.20 -6.14
C CYS A 194 2.46 18.07 -5.20
N ILE A 195 1.42 18.72 -5.73
CA ILE A 195 0.66 19.69 -4.94
C ILE A 195 -0.26 19.00 -3.93
N ALA A 196 -0.68 17.76 -4.22
CA ALA A 196 -1.42 16.92 -3.29
C ALA A 196 -0.60 16.49 -2.07
N CYS A 197 0.53 15.82 -2.26
CA CYS A 197 1.29 15.22 -1.15
C CYS A 197 2.61 15.92 -0.80
N ARG A 198 2.93 17.03 -1.48
CA ARG A 198 4.18 17.81 -1.35
C ARG A 198 5.47 17.06 -1.67
N SER A 199 5.40 15.78 -2.03
CA SER A 199 6.56 14.97 -2.42
C SER A 199 7.15 15.44 -3.76
N LYS A 200 8.46 15.31 -3.93
CA LYS A 200 9.15 15.62 -5.19
C LYS A 200 8.56 14.80 -6.36
N LEU A 201 8.30 15.44 -7.49
CA LEU A 201 7.84 14.77 -8.70
C LEU A 201 9.03 14.07 -9.39
N ASN A 202 8.78 12.87 -9.90
CA ASN A 202 9.76 12.11 -10.67
C ASN A 202 9.66 12.54 -12.13
N LEU A 203 10.72 13.17 -12.64
CA LEU A 203 10.85 13.55 -14.04
C LEU A 203 11.20 12.30 -14.87
N LYS A 204 10.44 12.04 -15.94
CA LYS A 204 10.68 10.91 -16.87
C LYS A 204 11.20 11.37 -18.22
N SER A 205 10.78 12.55 -18.65
CA SER A 205 11.33 13.26 -19.79
C SER A 205 11.28 14.76 -19.53
N ASP A 206 11.77 15.53 -20.48
CA ASP A 206 11.66 16.98 -20.51
C ASP A 206 10.22 17.53 -20.48
N CYS A 207 9.20 16.71 -20.69
CA CYS A 207 7.78 17.10 -20.72
C CYS A 207 6.87 16.13 -19.95
N GLN A 208 7.44 15.18 -19.20
CA GLN A 208 6.68 14.21 -18.41
C GLN A 208 7.22 14.12 -16.99
N LYS A 209 6.32 14.26 -16.01
CA LYS A 209 6.63 14.03 -14.60
C LYS A 209 5.44 13.44 -13.88
N TYR A 210 5.67 12.75 -12.78
CA TYR A 210 4.59 12.13 -12.01
C TYR A 210 4.92 12.00 -10.53
N CYS A 211 3.87 11.91 -9.72
CA CYS A 211 4.00 11.58 -8.31
C CYS A 211 3.91 10.06 -8.12
N THR A 212 4.94 9.42 -7.56
CA THR A 212 4.92 7.98 -7.26
C THR A 212 3.92 7.63 -6.15
N TYR A 213 3.62 8.60 -5.28
CA TYR A 213 2.71 8.42 -4.16
C TYR A 213 1.25 8.57 -4.59
N CYS A 214 0.90 9.71 -5.18
CA CYS A 214 -0.46 10.02 -5.62
C CYS A 214 -0.82 9.42 -6.99
N LEU A 215 0.16 8.91 -7.75
CA LEU A 215 0.00 8.42 -9.12
C LEU A 215 -0.66 9.45 -10.06
N ILE A 216 -0.28 10.71 -9.88
CA ILE A 216 -0.71 11.85 -10.70
C ILE A 216 0.37 12.14 -11.72
N PHE A 217 0.00 12.13 -13.00
CA PHE A 217 0.91 12.33 -14.12
C PHE A 217 0.66 13.70 -14.74
N HIS A 218 1.74 14.43 -15.01
CA HIS A 218 1.72 15.72 -15.70
C HIS A 218 2.40 15.54 -17.05
N ILE A 219 1.65 15.73 -18.13
CA ILE A 219 2.11 15.55 -19.50
C ILE A 219 2.02 16.90 -20.23
N GLY A 220 3.17 17.53 -20.44
CA GLY A 220 3.29 18.82 -21.11
C GLY A 220 3.33 18.66 -22.64
N CYS A 221 2.75 19.62 -23.36
CA CYS A 221 2.93 19.77 -24.81
C CYS A 221 3.96 20.86 -25.12
N ARG A 222 5.09 20.48 -25.72
CA ARG A 222 6.18 21.40 -26.09
C ARG A 222 5.82 22.41 -27.19
N TYR A 223 4.76 22.17 -27.96
CA TYR A 223 4.33 23.06 -29.05
C TYR A 223 3.30 24.10 -28.60
N CYS A 224 2.58 23.81 -27.51
CA CYS A 224 1.45 24.63 -27.05
C CYS A 224 1.68 25.24 -25.66
N LEU A 225 2.68 24.74 -24.90
CA LEU A 225 2.87 25.04 -23.48
C LEU A 225 1.62 24.80 -22.64
N THR A 226 0.91 23.71 -22.90
CA THR A 226 -0.26 23.22 -22.14
C THR A 226 0.11 21.97 -21.35
N THR A 227 -0.62 21.65 -20.29
CA THR A 227 -0.37 20.45 -19.48
C THR A 227 -1.62 19.63 -19.27
N ASN A 228 -1.56 18.33 -19.54
CA ASN A 228 -2.59 17.38 -19.13
C ASN A 228 -2.21 16.78 -17.76
N VAL A 229 -3.12 16.84 -16.79
CA VAL A 229 -2.95 16.25 -15.46
C VAL A 229 -3.87 15.03 -15.35
N ILE A 230 -3.29 13.85 -15.15
CA ILE A 230 -4.01 12.56 -15.21
C ILE A 230 -3.94 11.89 -13.84
N PHE A 231 -5.11 11.47 -13.33
CA PHE A 231 -5.28 10.89 -11.99
C PHE A 231 -5.25 9.37 -12.05
N GLY A 232 -4.11 8.85 -12.52
CA GLY A 232 -3.88 7.43 -12.67
C GLY A 232 -3.05 7.09 -13.91
N PRO A 233 -2.68 5.82 -14.05
CA PRO A 233 -1.83 5.34 -15.15
C PRO A 233 -2.62 5.16 -16.45
N THR A 234 -2.11 5.72 -17.56
CA THR A 234 -2.63 5.52 -18.91
C THR A 234 -1.50 5.54 -19.94
N LYS A 235 -1.58 4.79 -21.05
CA LYS A 235 -0.47 4.62 -22.01
C LYS A 235 -0.14 5.88 -22.79
N GLN A 236 -1.11 6.76 -23.00
CA GLN A 236 -0.94 7.93 -23.85
C GLN A 236 -1.83 9.08 -23.40
N SER A 237 -1.45 10.29 -23.82
CA SER A 237 -2.21 11.51 -23.62
C SER A 237 -2.15 12.36 -24.87
N GLN A 238 -3.29 12.93 -25.28
CA GLN A 238 -3.37 13.80 -26.45
C GLN A 238 -3.47 15.26 -26.03
N CYS A 239 -2.65 16.14 -26.61
CA CYS A 239 -2.83 17.58 -26.45
C CYS A 239 -4.11 18.02 -27.16
N LYS A 240 -5.03 18.69 -26.46
CA LYS A 240 -6.31 19.15 -27.05
C LYS A 240 -6.18 20.30 -28.05
N LYS A 241 -5.01 20.95 -28.11
CA LYS A 241 -4.76 22.04 -29.05
C LYS A 241 -4.16 21.57 -30.38
N CYS A 242 -3.03 20.88 -30.32
CA CYS A 242 -2.31 20.44 -31.53
C CYS A 242 -2.60 18.98 -31.91
N ASN A 243 -3.42 18.27 -31.13
CA ASN A 243 -3.78 16.86 -31.35
C ASN A 243 -2.60 15.85 -31.33
N ILE A 244 -1.38 16.29 -30.99
CA ILE A 244 -0.21 15.42 -30.83
C ILE A 244 -0.45 14.45 -29.68
N ILE A 245 -0.20 13.17 -29.94
CA ILE A 245 -0.28 12.08 -28.98
C ILE A 245 1.11 11.85 -28.35
N THR A 246 1.17 11.85 -27.02
CA THR A 246 2.37 11.59 -26.24
C THR A 246 2.23 10.25 -25.52
N LEU A 247 3.19 9.34 -25.72
CA LEU A 247 3.29 8.09 -24.96
C LEU A 247 3.83 8.38 -23.55
N ILE A 248 3.16 7.84 -22.53
CA ILE A 248 3.53 8.05 -21.12
C ILE A 248 4.54 6.99 -20.68
N LEU A 249 5.72 7.42 -20.26
CA LEU A 249 6.83 6.53 -19.89
C LEU A 249 6.71 6.03 -18.44
N GLY A 250 7.14 4.79 -18.19
CA GLY A 250 7.34 4.26 -16.84
C GLY A 250 6.12 3.65 -16.14
N ILE A 251 5.02 3.41 -16.86
CA ILE A 251 3.82 2.73 -16.32
C ILE A 251 4.11 1.26 -16.00
N SER A 252 4.99 0.61 -16.77
CA SER A 252 5.40 -0.78 -16.53
C SER A 252 6.00 -0.99 -15.15
N CYS A 253 6.62 0.03 -14.55
CA CYS A 253 7.17 -0.04 -13.20
C CYS A 253 6.10 0.01 -12.09
N ILE A 254 4.83 0.24 -12.43
CA ILE A 254 3.72 0.40 -11.49
C ILE A 254 2.75 -0.79 -11.59
N SER A 255 2.71 -1.49 -12.72
CA SER A 255 1.85 -2.66 -12.89
C SER A 255 2.43 -3.88 -12.19
N SER A 256 1.58 -4.58 -11.46
CA SER A 256 1.86 -5.91 -10.94
C SER A 256 1.77 -7.00 -12.00
N GLY A 257 1.17 -6.71 -13.16
CA GLY A 257 0.76 -7.70 -14.16
C GLY A 257 -0.63 -8.29 -13.91
N ASN A 258 -1.30 -7.91 -12.82
CA ASN A 258 -2.66 -8.36 -12.48
C ASN A 258 -3.59 -7.16 -12.24
N CYS A 259 -4.67 -7.06 -13.00
CA CYS A 259 -5.57 -5.91 -12.97
C CYS A 259 -6.34 -5.75 -11.65
N TYR A 260 -6.64 -6.85 -10.93
CA TYR A 260 -7.34 -6.80 -9.65
C TYR A 260 -6.42 -6.27 -8.54
N LEU A 261 -5.16 -6.70 -8.53
CA LEU A 261 -4.17 -6.17 -7.59
C LEU A 261 -3.80 -4.73 -7.91
N ASP A 262 -3.66 -4.39 -9.20
CA ASP A 262 -3.42 -3.01 -9.61
C ASP A 262 -4.60 -2.11 -9.18
N ASP A 263 -5.85 -2.56 -9.37
CA ASP A 263 -7.04 -1.84 -8.91
C ASP A 263 -7.05 -1.68 -7.38
N PHE A 264 -6.71 -2.72 -6.63
CA PHE A 264 -6.59 -2.65 -5.18
C PHE A 264 -5.51 -1.65 -4.73
N LEU A 265 -4.30 -1.75 -5.30
CA LEU A 265 -3.18 -0.86 -4.97
C LEU A 265 -3.48 0.60 -5.38
N LEU A 266 -4.21 0.83 -6.46
CA LEU A 266 -4.66 2.17 -6.87
C LEU A 266 -5.71 2.73 -5.90
N ASN A 267 -6.74 1.95 -5.58
CA ASN A 267 -7.79 2.35 -4.64
C ASN A 267 -7.26 2.56 -3.21
N SER A 268 -6.15 1.90 -2.84
CA SER A 268 -5.49 2.13 -1.55
C SER A 268 -4.74 3.46 -1.47
N ARG A 269 -4.34 4.02 -2.62
CA ARG A 269 -3.55 5.26 -2.72
C ARG A 269 -4.40 6.51 -2.81
N PHE A 270 -5.58 6.35 -3.38
CA PHE A 270 -6.41 7.42 -3.84
C PHE A 270 -7.85 7.05 -3.47
N ASP A 271 -8.54 7.91 -2.72
CA ASP A 271 -9.98 7.75 -2.56
C ASP A 271 -10.65 8.20 -3.87
N ILE A 272 -10.57 7.34 -4.89
CA ILE A 272 -11.05 7.60 -6.27
C ILE A 272 -12.56 7.90 -6.25
N LYS A 273 -13.25 7.57 -5.16
CA LYS A 273 -14.68 7.82 -4.99
C LYS A 273 -15.05 9.30 -5.05
N ASN A 274 -14.14 10.24 -4.78
CA ASN A 274 -14.36 11.65 -5.16
C ASN A 274 -13.07 12.50 -5.05
N PRO A 275 -12.32 12.76 -6.14
CA PRO A 275 -11.12 13.61 -6.13
C PRO A 275 -11.38 15.08 -5.77
N GLY A 276 -12.57 15.43 -5.26
CA GLY A 276 -13.09 16.79 -5.35
C GLY A 276 -13.34 17.20 -6.80
N ILE A 277 -13.45 16.27 -7.76
CA ILE A 277 -13.66 16.62 -9.16
C ILE A 277 -14.99 17.36 -9.37
N ASN A 278 -16.01 17.03 -8.56
CA ASN A 278 -17.26 17.77 -8.55
C ASN A 278 -17.04 19.21 -8.06
N LYS A 279 -16.29 19.39 -6.96
CA LYS A 279 -15.91 20.73 -6.46
C LYS A 279 -15.05 21.50 -7.46
N PHE A 280 -14.16 20.81 -8.17
CA PHE A 280 -13.35 21.38 -9.25
C PHE A 280 -14.25 21.80 -10.41
N ALA A 281 -15.16 20.95 -10.87
CA ALA A 281 -16.11 21.25 -11.92
C ALA A 281 -16.99 22.46 -11.56
N ASP A 282 -17.50 22.52 -10.32
CA ASP A 282 -18.26 23.66 -9.82
C ASP A 282 -17.43 24.94 -9.80
N LYS A 283 -16.15 24.85 -9.42
CA LYS A 283 -15.24 26.00 -9.46
C LYS A 283 -14.95 26.47 -10.89
N ILE A 284 -14.77 25.54 -11.83
CA ILE A 284 -14.55 25.87 -13.24
C ILE A 284 -15.81 26.51 -13.85
N LYS A 285 -17.01 26.01 -13.52
CA LYS A 285 -18.28 26.61 -13.98
C LYS A 285 -18.48 28.05 -13.48
N ASN A 286 -18.00 28.34 -12.27
CA ASN A 286 -18.11 29.66 -11.64
C ASN A 286 -16.83 30.51 -11.78
N LEU A 287 -15.98 30.22 -12.77
CA LEU A 287 -14.81 31.03 -13.08
C LEU A 287 -15.25 32.43 -13.55
N GLY A 288 -14.74 33.46 -12.89
CA GLY A 288 -14.87 34.83 -13.39
C GLY A 288 -14.11 35.05 -14.71
N ASN A 289 -14.13 36.29 -15.20
CA ASN A 289 -13.41 36.69 -16.42
C ASN A 289 -11.88 36.50 -16.32
N TYR A 290 -11.36 36.46 -15.09
CA TYR A 290 -9.96 36.22 -14.77
C TYR A 290 -9.82 35.28 -13.58
N PHE A 291 -8.74 34.50 -13.55
CA PHE A 291 -8.46 33.58 -12.46
C PHE A 291 -6.97 33.48 -12.16
N LYS A 292 -6.64 33.09 -10.93
CA LYS A 292 -5.27 32.79 -10.50
C LYS A 292 -5.00 31.29 -10.70
N PRO A 293 -3.99 30.89 -11.49
CA PRO A 293 -3.68 29.47 -11.69
C PRO A 293 -3.43 28.73 -10.37
N CYS A 294 -2.75 29.35 -9.40
CA CYS A 294 -2.46 28.74 -8.10
C CYS A 294 -3.74 28.36 -7.32
N GLU A 295 -4.82 29.14 -7.43
CA GLU A 295 -6.10 28.85 -6.78
C GLU A 295 -6.82 27.69 -7.46
N ILE A 296 -6.74 27.59 -8.80
CA ILE A 296 -7.26 26.46 -9.56
C ILE A 296 -6.51 25.20 -9.20
N VAL A 297 -5.19 25.25 -9.28
CA VAL A 297 -4.34 24.11 -8.98
C VAL A 297 -4.53 23.64 -7.53
N SER A 298 -4.65 24.55 -6.56
CA SER A 298 -4.94 24.18 -5.17
C SER A 298 -6.31 23.51 -5.00
N SER A 299 -7.32 23.93 -5.78
CA SER A 299 -8.66 23.33 -5.72
C SER A 299 -8.76 21.93 -6.34
N ILE A 300 -7.82 21.56 -7.21
CA ILE A 300 -7.70 20.20 -7.78
C ILE A 300 -7.39 19.17 -6.67
N TYR A 301 -6.77 19.59 -5.56
CA TYR A 301 -6.24 18.70 -4.54
C TYR A 301 -6.82 19.00 -3.14
N PRO A 302 -8.12 18.75 -2.89
CA PRO A 302 -8.74 19.08 -1.61
C PRO A 302 -8.08 18.30 -0.46
N ASN A 303 -7.60 19.03 0.56
CA ASN A 303 -7.15 18.55 1.88
C ASN A 303 -6.62 17.10 1.91
N TYR A 304 -5.57 16.84 1.13
CA TYR A 304 -4.93 15.55 1.10
C TYR A 304 -4.21 15.29 2.43
N LYS A 305 -4.78 14.41 3.27
CA LYS A 305 -4.01 13.77 4.33
C LYS A 305 -3.30 12.58 3.71
N LYS A 306 -1.96 12.62 3.71
CA LYS A 306 -1.10 11.50 3.36
C LYS A 306 -1.59 10.26 4.13
N PRO A 307 -2.15 9.21 3.47
CA PRO A 307 -2.56 8.02 4.20
C PRO A 307 -1.38 7.47 4.98
N GLU A 308 -1.57 7.30 6.29
CA GLU A 308 -0.65 6.52 7.11
C GLU A 308 -0.72 5.09 6.58
N ASN A 309 0.35 4.69 5.89
CA ASN A 309 0.59 3.35 5.42
C ASN A 309 -0.19 2.87 4.18
N ILE A 310 0.36 3.21 3.01
CA ILE A 310 -0.11 2.72 1.72
C ILE A 310 0.68 1.47 1.34
N MET A 311 -0.01 0.38 1.04
CA MET A 311 0.57 -0.81 0.43
C MET A 311 1.16 -0.51 -0.95
N LYS A 312 2.38 -0.98 -1.20
CA LYS A 312 3.11 -0.72 -2.45
C LYS A 312 3.36 -2.00 -3.24
N LEU A 313 3.49 -1.86 -4.55
CA LEU A 313 4.22 -2.85 -5.33
C LEU A 313 5.71 -2.61 -5.07
N ILE A 314 6.41 -3.59 -4.49
CA ILE A 314 7.82 -3.50 -4.12
C ILE A 314 8.62 -4.42 -5.06
N PRO A 315 9.55 -3.88 -5.86
CA PRO A 315 10.40 -4.70 -6.72
C PRO A 315 11.20 -5.73 -5.92
N TYR A 316 11.18 -6.99 -6.36
CA TYR A 316 11.79 -8.09 -5.62
C TYR A 316 13.31 -7.93 -5.41
N PHE A 317 14.02 -7.36 -6.40
CA PHE A 317 15.46 -7.14 -6.32
C PHE A 317 15.89 -6.17 -5.18
N LEU A 318 14.95 -5.46 -4.54
CA LEU A 318 15.23 -4.64 -3.37
C LEU A 318 15.38 -5.45 -2.08
N PHE A 319 15.04 -6.73 -2.10
CA PHE A 319 15.20 -7.64 -0.98
C PHE A 319 16.55 -8.34 -1.03
N THR A 320 17.25 -8.34 0.10
CA THR A 320 18.49 -9.10 0.30
C THR A 320 18.32 -10.10 1.43
N ASN A 321 19.24 -11.07 1.55
CA ASN A 321 19.22 -12.08 2.61
C ASN A 321 17.89 -12.86 2.71
N VAL A 322 17.26 -13.16 1.56
CA VAL A 322 16.01 -13.90 1.51
C VAL A 322 16.25 -15.35 1.95
N LYS A 323 15.63 -15.77 3.05
CA LYS A 323 15.77 -17.11 3.62
C LYS A 323 14.39 -17.67 3.98
N LYS A 324 14.08 -18.88 3.52
CA LYS A 324 12.88 -19.62 3.96
C LYS A 324 12.99 -19.90 5.45
N ILE A 325 11.93 -19.60 6.21
CA ILE A 325 11.89 -19.84 7.66
C ILE A 325 10.73 -20.75 8.10
N ALA A 326 9.68 -20.88 7.29
CA ALA A 326 8.58 -21.79 7.56
C ALA A 326 7.83 -22.16 6.27
N GLU A 327 7.14 -23.29 6.30
CA GLU A 327 6.18 -23.72 5.28
C GLU A 327 5.01 -24.42 5.99
N GLY A 328 3.79 -24.18 5.53
CA GLY A 328 2.59 -24.77 6.11
C GLY A 328 1.41 -24.83 5.15
N GLY A 329 0.21 -25.07 5.70
CA GLY A 329 -1.03 -25.20 4.93
C GLY A 329 -1.28 -24.01 3.99
N PHE A 330 -0.98 -22.80 4.46
CA PHE A 330 -1.29 -21.53 3.77
C PHE A 330 -0.17 -20.96 2.90
N GLY A 331 1.00 -21.60 2.84
CA GLY A 331 2.11 -21.13 2.02
C GLY A 331 3.48 -21.20 2.69
N ILE A 332 4.42 -20.43 2.13
CA ILE A 332 5.83 -20.41 2.51
C ILE A 332 6.16 -19.01 3.05
N ILE A 333 6.88 -18.97 4.16
CA ILE A 333 7.32 -17.74 4.81
C ILE A 333 8.83 -17.59 4.63
N TYR A 334 9.24 -16.45 4.10
CA TYR A 334 10.64 -16.05 3.99
C TYR A 334 10.93 -14.84 4.89
N ARG A 335 12.12 -14.81 5.47
CA ARG A 335 12.72 -13.63 6.10
C ARG A 335 13.61 -12.93 5.08
N ALA A 336 13.53 -11.61 5.00
CA ALA A 336 14.37 -10.81 4.11
C ALA A 336 14.78 -9.47 4.75
N THR A 337 15.75 -8.78 4.14
CA THR A 337 16.14 -7.41 4.47
C THR A 337 15.64 -6.44 3.39
N TRP A 338 14.95 -5.39 3.78
CA TRP A 338 14.44 -4.31 2.91
C TRP A 338 14.74 -2.95 3.53
N ILE A 339 15.56 -2.12 2.86
CA ILE A 339 15.92 -0.77 3.33
C ILE A 339 16.42 -0.80 4.79
N ASN A 340 17.40 -1.65 5.08
CA ASN A 340 17.97 -1.87 6.42
C ASN A 340 16.96 -2.31 7.51
N ARG A 341 15.82 -2.90 7.11
CA ARG A 341 14.82 -3.45 8.02
C ARG A 341 14.58 -4.92 7.73
N THR A 342 14.37 -5.73 8.77
CA THR A 342 13.93 -7.12 8.59
C THR A 342 12.43 -7.14 8.27
N VAL A 343 12.05 -7.89 7.23
CA VAL A 343 10.66 -8.08 6.79
C VAL A 343 10.36 -9.56 6.58
N ILE A 344 9.07 -9.88 6.54
CA ILE A 344 8.56 -11.18 6.13
C ILE A 344 8.02 -11.10 4.71
N LEU A 345 8.34 -12.09 3.87
CA LEU A 345 7.68 -12.34 2.60
C LEU A 345 6.81 -13.59 2.75
N LYS A 346 5.49 -13.42 2.75
CA LYS A 346 4.52 -14.53 2.79
C LYS A 346 4.08 -14.87 1.37
N LYS A 347 4.49 -16.04 0.89
CA LYS A 347 4.12 -16.61 -0.41
C LYS A 347 2.94 -17.55 -0.23
N CYS A 348 1.76 -17.18 -0.71
CA CYS A 348 0.58 -18.07 -0.69
C CYS A 348 0.71 -19.17 -1.75
N LYS A 349 0.08 -20.33 -1.54
CA LYS A 349 0.06 -21.41 -2.54
C LYS A 349 -0.71 -20.99 -3.79
N ASN A 350 -0.23 -21.39 -4.97
CA ASN A 350 -0.82 -21.09 -6.29
C ASN A 350 -1.12 -19.60 -6.50
N SER A 351 -0.24 -18.70 -6.05
CA SER A 351 -0.47 -17.24 -6.16
C SER A 351 -0.05 -16.65 -7.52
N GLN A 352 0.32 -17.49 -8.50
CA GLN A 352 0.49 -17.06 -9.90
C GLN A 352 -0.78 -16.38 -10.44
N ASP A 353 -1.94 -16.96 -10.13
CA ASP A 353 -3.24 -16.31 -10.26
C ASP A 353 -3.68 -15.86 -8.88
N ILE A 354 -3.94 -14.57 -8.73
CA ILE A 354 -4.30 -14.00 -7.43
C ILE A 354 -5.58 -14.66 -6.92
N SER A 355 -5.43 -15.50 -5.89
CA SER A 355 -6.56 -16.16 -5.27
C SER A 355 -7.47 -15.12 -4.60
N LYS A 356 -8.76 -15.45 -4.52
CA LYS A 356 -9.75 -14.66 -3.78
C LYS A 356 -9.27 -14.43 -2.32
N ASP A 357 -8.62 -15.44 -1.74
CA ASP A 357 -8.10 -15.40 -0.38
C ASP A 357 -6.95 -14.39 -0.21
N PHE A 358 -6.01 -14.34 -1.17
CA PHE A 358 -4.93 -13.34 -1.15
C PHE A 358 -5.48 -11.90 -1.21
N LEU A 359 -6.46 -11.64 -2.08
CA LEU A 359 -7.10 -10.31 -2.14
C LEU A 359 -7.92 -10.00 -0.89
N ASN A 360 -8.56 -11.01 -0.29
CA ASN A 360 -9.30 -10.84 0.95
C ASN A 360 -8.35 -10.51 2.11
N GLU A 361 -7.20 -11.17 2.22
CA GLU A 361 -6.16 -10.87 3.20
C GLU A 361 -5.63 -9.43 3.02
N LEU A 362 -5.33 -9.02 1.78
CA LEU A 362 -4.93 -7.64 1.49
C LEU A 362 -5.99 -6.62 1.92
N LYS A 363 -7.25 -6.87 1.56
CA LYS A 363 -8.38 -5.99 1.92
C LYS A 363 -8.58 -5.92 3.42
N SER A 364 -8.57 -7.06 4.12
CA SER A 364 -8.80 -7.12 5.56
C SER A 364 -7.70 -6.37 6.32
N ILE A 365 -6.42 -6.62 5.99
CA ILE A 365 -5.28 -5.90 6.58
C ILE A 365 -5.43 -4.38 6.36
N GLN A 366 -5.72 -3.96 5.13
CA GLN A 366 -5.84 -2.53 4.81
C GLN A 366 -6.98 -1.85 5.57
N HIS A 367 -8.14 -2.50 5.72
CA HIS A 367 -9.27 -1.94 6.47
C HIS A 367 -8.96 -1.88 7.97
N CYS A 368 -8.35 -2.93 8.53
CA CYS A 368 -8.01 -2.96 9.95
C CYS A 368 -6.97 -1.88 10.29
N TYR A 369 -5.95 -1.68 9.45
CA TYR A 369 -4.88 -0.71 9.73
C TYR A 369 -5.38 0.75 9.75
N LYS A 370 -6.48 1.06 9.05
CA LYS A 370 -7.14 2.38 9.12
C LYS A 370 -7.82 2.64 10.46
N ILE A 371 -8.09 1.59 11.25
CA ILE A 371 -8.81 1.68 12.52
C ILE A 371 -7.82 1.68 13.70
N ASN A 372 -6.83 0.79 13.70
CA ASN A 372 -5.85 0.66 14.80
C ASN A 372 -4.57 -0.07 14.35
N HIS A 373 -3.50 0.03 15.13
CA HIS A 373 -2.17 -0.52 14.82
C HIS A 373 -1.86 -1.87 15.48
N HIS A 374 -2.86 -2.56 16.04
CA HIS A 374 -2.72 -3.88 16.67
C HIS A 374 -2.81 -5.06 15.69
N ILE A 375 -2.68 -4.81 14.39
CA ILE A 375 -2.56 -5.82 13.33
C ILE A 375 -1.15 -5.75 12.75
N ILE A 376 -0.59 -6.89 12.37
CA ILE A 376 0.70 -6.95 11.69
C ILE A 376 0.65 -6.11 10.44
N GLU A 377 1.62 -5.21 10.33
CA GLU A 377 1.69 -4.24 9.26
C GLU A 377 2.07 -4.92 7.95
N ALA A 378 1.34 -4.62 6.87
CA ALA A 378 1.71 -5.01 5.52
C ALA A 378 2.21 -3.78 4.74
N TYR A 379 3.45 -3.86 4.27
CA TYR A 379 4.10 -2.80 3.50
C TYR A 379 3.70 -2.82 2.03
N GLY A 380 3.27 -3.97 1.52
CA GLY A 380 2.97 -4.12 0.11
C GLY A 380 2.99 -5.55 -0.39
N VAL A 381 3.10 -5.67 -1.71
CA VAL A 381 3.18 -6.92 -2.45
C VAL A 381 4.45 -6.90 -3.29
N THR A 382 5.08 -8.06 -3.42
CA THR A 382 6.15 -8.29 -4.40
C THR A 382 5.82 -9.51 -5.25
N ARG A 383 6.59 -9.73 -6.31
CA ARG A 383 6.44 -10.87 -7.20
C ARG A 383 7.77 -11.58 -7.29
N ASP A 384 7.77 -12.86 -6.95
CA ASP A 384 8.93 -13.73 -7.06
C ASP A 384 9.31 -13.89 -8.54
N PRO A 385 10.53 -13.51 -8.96
CA PRO A 385 10.94 -13.61 -10.35
C PRO A 385 11.04 -15.06 -10.84
N ASP A 386 11.34 -16.02 -9.95
CA ASP A 386 11.60 -17.40 -10.34
C ASP A 386 10.30 -18.18 -10.56
N SER A 387 9.34 -18.02 -9.64
CA SER A 387 8.07 -18.74 -9.69
C SER A 387 6.91 -17.93 -10.29
N GLY A 388 7.04 -16.62 -10.40
CA GLY A 388 5.97 -15.71 -10.83
C GLY A 388 4.89 -15.45 -9.78
N ASP A 389 4.99 -16.06 -8.60
CA ASP A 389 4.03 -15.98 -7.49
C ASP A 389 4.06 -14.61 -6.78
N TYR A 390 2.89 -14.11 -6.39
CA TYR A 390 2.79 -12.94 -5.52
C TYR A 390 3.09 -13.28 -4.06
N MET A 391 3.77 -12.34 -3.38
CA MET A 391 4.12 -12.43 -1.96
C MET A 391 3.72 -11.17 -1.20
N LEU A 392 3.15 -11.32 0.00
CA LEU A 392 2.91 -10.22 0.93
C LEU A 392 4.20 -9.81 1.63
N VAL A 393 4.48 -8.52 1.67
CA VAL A 393 5.62 -7.94 2.39
C VAL A 393 5.13 -7.40 3.72
N MET A 394 5.53 -8.03 4.82
CA MET A 394 4.94 -7.81 6.15
C MET A 394 5.99 -7.46 7.21
N GLN A 395 5.54 -6.84 8.29
CA GLN A 395 6.35 -6.55 9.47
C GLN A 395 6.86 -7.84 10.11
N TYR A 396 8.17 -7.87 10.38
CA TYR A 396 8.80 -8.93 11.17
C TYR A 396 8.49 -8.75 12.66
N ALA A 397 8.08 -9.83 13.32
CA ALA A 397 7.84 -9.91 14.75
C ALA A 397 9.05 -10.57 15.44
N SER A 398 9.91 -9.76 16.08
CA SER A 398 11.21 -10.24 16.60
C SER A 398 11.10 -11.20 17.78
N GLU A 399 10.03 -11.09 18.57
CA GLU A 399 9.82 -11.93 19.76
C GLU A 399 8.98 -13.18 19.48
N GLY A 400 8.63 -13.42 18.20
CA GLY A 400 7.86 -14.58 17.78
C GLY A 400 6.37 -14.52 18.14
N ASP A 401 5.76 -15.71 18.16
CA ASP A 401 4.35 -15.89 18.50
C ASP A 401 4.11 -16.00 20.01
N LEU A 402 2.86 -15.79 20.42
CA LEU A 402 2.45 -15.76 21.83
C LEU A 402 2.81 -17.07 22.54
N HIS A 403 2.63 -18.20 21.87
CA HIS A 403 2.92 -19.49 22.49
C HIS A 403 4.42 -19.62 22.78
N LYS A 404 5.29 -19.35 21.81
CA LYS A 404 6.75 -19.38 22.01
C LYS A 404 7.21 -18.39 23.08
N TYR A 405 6.59 -17.21 23.12
CA TYR A 405 6.88 -16.22 24.16
C TYR A 405 6.52 -16.74 25.55
N LEU A 406 5.34 -17.37 25.70
CA LEU A 406 4.93 -17.98 26.96
C LEU A 406 5.89 -19.10 27.36
N GLN A 407 6.28 -19.99 26.44
CA GLN A 407 7.25 -21.06 26.71
C GLN A 407 8.58 -20.52 27.24
N LYS A 408 9.06 -19.40 26.69
CA LYS A 408 10.34 -18.79 27.06
C LYS A 408 10.31 -18.04 28.40
N ASP A 409 9.24 -17.31 28.69
CA ASP A 409 9.23 -16.28 29.76
C ASP A 409 8.10 -16.45 30.79
N PHE A 410 7.38 -17.59 30.79
CA PHE A 410 6.18 -17.81 31.62
C PHE A 410 6.33 -17.37 33.08
N ILE A 411 7.48 -17.67 33.70
CA ILE A 411 7.76 -17.37 35.11
C ILE A 411 7.62 -15.87 35.41
N ASN A 412 8.08 -15.01 34.50
CA ASN A 412 8.10 -13.55 34.67
C ASN A 412 6.78 -12.85 34.28
N ILE A 413 5.82 -13.59 33.72
CA ILE A 413 4.54 -13.06 33.25
C ILE A 413 3.51 -13.08 34.39
N SER A 414 3.48 -12.01 35.18
CA SER A 414 2.63 -11.92 36.38
C SER A 414 1.15 -11.60 36.10
N TRP A 415 0.28 -12.03 37.02
CA TRP A 415 -1.16 -11.72 37.01
C TRP A 415 -1.44 -10.23 37.17
N ASN A 416 -0.76 -9.55 38.09
CA ASN A 416 -1.10 -8.19 38.49
C ASN A 416 -0.66 -7.10 37.50
N LYS A 417 -0.08 -7.48 36.35
CA LYS A 417 0.35 -6.55 35.29
C LYS A 417 0.47 -7.18 33.90
N GLN A 418 1.41 -8.11 33.68
CA GLN A 418 1.81 -8.54 32.33
C GLN A 418 0.69 -9.28 31.59
N LYS A 419 0.05 -10.29 32.22
CA LYS A 419 -1.03 -11.07 31.58
C LYS A 419 -2.18 -10.16 31.09
N LEU A 420 -2.60 -9.23 31.95
CA LEU A 420 -3.66 -8.27 31.64
C LEU A 420 -3.28 -7.31 30.52
N HIS A 421 -2.03 -6.82 30.52
CA HIS A 421 -1.54 -5.94 29.46
C HIS A 421 -1.50 -6.64 28.09
N MET A 422 -1.06 -7.90 28.05
CA MET A 422 -1.05 -8.73 26.84
C MET A 422 -2.46 -8.90 26.29
N LEU A 423 -3.40 -9.35 27.13
CA LEU A 423 -4.79 -9.58 26.75
C LEU A 423 -5.53 -8.29 26.33
N TRP A 424 -5.21 -7.16 26.96
CA TRP A 424 -5.76 -5.87 26.54
C TRP A 424 -5.31 -5.47 25.12
N GLN A 425 -4.05 -5.72 24.77
CA GLN A 425 -3.56 -5.47 23.41
C GLN A 425 -4.11 -6.46 22.39
N ILE A 426 -4.15 -7.75 22.75
CA ILE A 426 -4.73 -8.81 21.91
C ILE A 426 -6.21 -8.51 21.61
N SER A 427 -7.00 -8.17 22.64
CA SER A 427 -8.41 -7.81 22.47
C SER A 427 -8.62 -6.51 21.68
N LYS A 428 -7.69 -5.55 21.73
CA LYS A 428 -7.68 -4.40 20.81
C LYS A 428 -7.48 -4.84 19.36
N GLY A 429 -6.56 -5.76 19.11
CA GLY A 429 -6.36 -6.35 17.79
C GLY A 429 -7.65 -6.97 17.26
N LEU A 430 -8.29 -7.84 18.06
CA LEU A 430 -9.50 -8.54 17.63
C LEU A 430 -10.70 -7.58 17.47
N GLU A 431 -10.84 -6.60 18.36
CA GLU A 431 -11.84 -5.53 18.20
C GLU A 431 -11.63 -4.73 16.90
N THR A 432 -10.37 -4.54 16.47
CA THR A 432 -10.04 -3.85 15.22
C THR A 432 -10.56 -4.62 14.01
N ILE A 433 -10.37 -5.94 14.00
CA ILE A 433 -10.89 -6.84 12.95
C ILE A 433 -12.42 -6.78 12.92
N HIS A 434 -13.07 -6.90 14.08
CA HIS A 434 -14.54 -6.88 14.18
C HIS A 434 -15.15 -5.53 13.81
N LYS A 435 -14.47 -4.41 14.08
CA LYS A 435 -14.87 -3.06 13.66
C LYS A 435 -14.67 -2.80 12.17
N ALA A 436 -13.68 -3.46 11.56
CA ALA A 436 -13.51 -3.48 10.10
C ALA A 436 -14.58 -4.35 9.41
N ASP A 437 -15.48 -4.96 10.19
CA ASP A 437 -16.52 -5.89 9.76
C ASP A 437 -16.00 -7.19 9.14
N PHE A 438 -14.89 -7.68 9.68
CA PHE A 438 -14.31 -8.98 9.36
C PHE A 438 -14.42 -9.95 10.55
N ILE A 439 -14.31 -11.23 10.23
CA ILE A 439 -14.13 -12.35 11.17
C ILE A 439 -12.73 -12.93 10.92
N HIS A 440 -11.99 -13.29 11.97
CA HIS A 440 -10.65 -13.84 11.83
C HIS A 440 -10.66 -15.31 11.38
N ARG A 441 -11.54 -16.15 11.97
CA ARG A 441 -11.75 -17.58 11.67
C ARG A 441 -10.63 -18.54 12.07
N ASP A 442 -9.43 -18.05 12.34
CA ASP A 442 -8.26 -18.85 12.73
C ASP A 442 -7.49 -18.17 13.87
N PHE A 443 -8.22 -17.67 14.85
CA PHE A 443 -7.64 -16.91 15.95
C PHE A 443 -7.06 -17.87 17.00
N HIS A 444 -5.74 -17.89 17.16
CA HIS A 444 -5.05 -18.71 18.15
C HIS A 444 -3.68 -18.10 18.50
N SER A 445 -3.00 -18.63 19.51
CA SER A 445 -1.72 -18.09 20.00
C SER A 445 -0.62 -18.04 18.93
N GLY A 446 -0.58 -19.00 18.01
CA GLY A 446 0.33 -18.97 16.85
C GLY A 446 0.14 -17.79 15.89
N ASN A 447 -1.05 -17.17 15.84
CA ASN A 447 -1.36 -16.01 15.00
C ASN A 447 -1.29 -14.68 15.78
N ILE A 448 -0.85 -14.72 17.04
CA ILE A 448 -0.62 -13.54 17.88
C ILE A 448 0.88 -13.34 17.99
N LEU A 449 1.39 -12.22 17.47
CA LEU A 449 2.81 -11.98 17.29
C LEU A 449 3.28 -10.79 18.13
N SER A 450 4.48 -10.89 18.69
CA SER A 450 5.13 -9.80 19.43
C SER A 450 6.22 -9.12 18.59
N VAL A 451 6.03 -7.82 18.34
CA VAL A 451 6.91 -7.01 17.48
C VAL A 451 8.06 -6.33 18.24
N GLY A 452 8.27 -6.71 19.50
CA GLY A 452 9.25 -6.10 20.38
C GLY A 452 8.86 -4.68 20.84
N HIS A 453 9.68 -4.09 21.71
CA HIS A 453 9.45 -2.74 22.23
C HIS A 453 9.69 -1.68 21.15
N ARG A 454 8.65 -1.33 20.40
CA ARG A 454 8.59 -0.04 19.71
C ARG A 454 7.90 0.96 20.63
N ILE A 455 8.68 1.83 21.25
CA ILE A 455 8.18 3.10 21.76
C ILE A 455 7.79 3.91 20.52
N ASP A 456 6.48 4.05 20.28
CA ASP A 456 6.00 5.03 19.30
C ASP A 456 6.10 6.44 19.89
N TYR A 457 6.00 7.47 19.05
CA TYR A 457 6.02 8.89 19.45
C TYR A 457 4.92 9.25 20.49
N ILE A 458 4.01 8.32 20.82
CA ILE A 458 2.85 8.50 21.70
C ILE A 458 2.97 7.66 22.99
N ASN A 459 4.14 7.07 23.28
CA ASN A 459 4.41 6.33 24.52
C ASN A 459 3.45 5.14 24.76
N ARG A 460 3.00 4.47 23.69
CA ARG A 460 2.17 3.27 23.76
C ARG A 460 2.94 2.06 23.22
N ASN A 461 3.27 1.12 24.11
CA ASN A 461 3.89 -0.15 23.75
C ASN A 461 2.88 -1.05 23.01
N HIS A 462 2.76 -0.90 21.68
CA HIS A 462 1.98 -1.76 20.79
C HIS A 462 2.74 -3.06 20.47
N ASN A 463 3.10 -3.81 21.50
CA ASN A 463 3.97 -4.97 21.40
C ASN A 463 3.25 -6.17 20.79
N TRP A 464 1.96 -6.36 21.10
CA TRP A 464 1.17 -7.51 20.64
C TRP A 464 0.26 -7.15 19.49
N LYS A 465 0.37 -7.92 18.41
CA LYS A 465 -0.37 -7.74 17.17
C LYS A 465 -0.93 -9.06 16.68
N ILE A 466 -2.09 -8.99 16.03
CA ILE A 466 -2.68 -10.15 15.35
C ILE A 466 -2.13 -10.21 13.92
N GLY A 467 -1.66 -11.39 13.52
CA GLY A 467 -1.24 -11.72 12.17
C GLY A 467 -2.18 -12.70 11.49
N ASP A 468 -1.81 -13.11 10.27
CA ASP A 468 -2.52 -14.08 9.43
C ASP A 468 -4.03 -13.85 9.26
N LEU A 469 -4.39 -13.00 8.31
CA LEU A 469 -5.78 -12.77 7.93
C LEU A 469 -6.14 -13.52 6.63
N GLY A 470 -5.39 -14.57 6.28
CA GLY A 470 -5.57 -15.35 5.05
C GLY A 470 -6.94 -16.01 4.94
N LEU A 471 -7.49 -16.45 6.08
CA LEU A 471 -8.84 -17.02 6.15
C LEU A 471 -9.94 -16.01 6.48
N SER A 472 -9.58 -14.75 6.71
CA SER A 472 -10.51 -13.73 7.17
C SER A 472 -11.55 -13.42 6.10
N GLN A 473 -12.80 -13.26 6.53
CA GLN A 473 -13.92 -12.95 5.64
C GLN A 473 -14.78 -11.82 6.19
N PRO A 474 -15.48 -11.07 5.31
CA PRO A 474 -16.49 -10.11 5.74
C PRO A 474 -17.56 -10.79 6.60
N ALA A 475 -18.00 -10.13 7.67
CA ALA A 475 -18.98 -10.69 8.59
C ALA A 475 -20.37 -10.89 7.97
N ASN A 476 -20.65 -10.22 6.85
CA ASN A 476 -21.90 -10.33 6.09
C ASN A 476 -21.81 -11.32 4.91
N ASN A 477 -20.71 -12.06 4.77
CA ASN A 477 -20.54 -12.99 3.66
C ASN A 477 -21.51 -14.18 3.80
N THR A 478 -22.40 -14.35 2.83
CA THR A 478 -23.39 -15.44 2.78
C THR A 478 -22.89 -16.68 2.04
N SER A 479 -21.61 -16.71 1.62
CA SER A 479 -21.07 -17.84 0.86
C SER A 479 -21.05 -19.12 1.70
N SER A 480 -21.69 -20.16 1.19
CA SER A 480 -21.89 -21.48 1.81
C SER A 480 -20.64 -22.36 1.91
N ASN A 481 -19.43 -21.81 1.87
CA ASN A 481 -18.21 -22.61 2.05
C ASN A 481 -18.05 -22.97 3.52
N ASN A 482 -18.74 -24.04 3.92
CA ASN A 482 -18.76 -24.62 5.25
C ASN A 482 -17.51 -25.45 5.55
N ASP A 483 -16.44 -25.30 4.76
CA ASP A 483 -15.17 -25.96 5.04
C ASP A 483 -14.67 -25.52 6.41
N ILE A 484 -14.65 -26.47 7.34
CA ILE A 484 -14.15 -26.24 8.67
C ILE A 484 -12.63 -26.24 8.57
N TYR A 485 -12.04 -25.11 8.92
CA TYR A 485 -10.60 -24.94 8.94
C TYR A 485 -10.20 -24.37 10.30
N GLY A 486 -9.09 -24.84 10.86
CA GLY A 486 -8.49 -24.25 12.05
C GLY A 486 -7.75 -25.26 12.91
N VAL A 487 -7.58 -24.92 14.18
CA VAL A 487 -6.95 -25.75 15.20
C VAL A 487 -8.03 -26.22 16.17
N ILE A 488 -8.31 -27.54 16.23
CA ILE A 488 -9.46 -28.14 16.94
C ILE A 488 -9.75 -27.51 18.31
N PRO A 489 -8.77 -27.39 19.24
CA PRO A 489 -8.98 -26.75 20.54
C PRO A 489 -9.54 -25.32 20.52
N TYR A 490 -9.27 -24.55 19.47
CA TYR A 490 -9.72 -23.16 19.34
C TYR A 490 -11.01 -23.03 18.53
N ILE A 491 -11.51 -24.09 17.89
CA ILE A 491 -12.73 -24.04 17.09
C ILE A 491 -13.95 -24.09 18.01
N ALA A 492 -14.86 -23.12 17.83
CA ALA A 492 -16.08 -23.04 18.63
C ALA A 492 -17.03 -24.21 18.34
N PRO A 493 -17.75 -24.75 19.35
CA PRO A 493 -18.54 -25.97 19.21
C PRO A 493 -19.66 -25.87 18.15
N GLU A 494 -20.24 -24.69 17.94
CA GLU A 494 -21.26 -24.47 16.92
C GLU A 494 -20.76 -24.61 15.48
N ILE A 495 -19.45 -24.43 15.25
CA ILE A 495 -18.83 -24.58 13.93
C ILE A 495 -18.79 -26.05 13.52
N PHE A 496 -18.49 -26.95 14.47
CA PHE A 496 -18.61 -28.39 14.24
C PHE A 496 -20.06 -28.82 13.96
N LYS A 497 -21.05 -28.04 14.39
CA LYS A 497 -22.49 -28.28 14.08
C LYS A 497 -22.91 -27.73 12.71
N GLY A 498 -21.97 -27.27 11.89
CA GLY A 498 -22.24 -26.72 10.56
C GLY A 498 -22.72 -25.26 10.57
N THR A 499 -22.62 -24.56 11.71
CA THR A 499 -22.90 -23.12 11.76
C THR A 499 -21.77 -22.34 11.09
N ALA A 500 -22.10 -21.26 10.38
CA ALA A 500 -21.09 -20.37 9.82
C ALA A 500 -20.26 -19.69 10.93
N PHE A 501 -19.00 -19.40 10.61
CA PHE A 501 -18.14 -18.60 11.48
C PHE A 501 -18.75 -17.22 11.76
N SER A 502 -18.51 -16.70 12.96
CA SER A 502 -19.05 -15.42 13.41
C SER A 502 -18.06 -14.65 14.29
N LYS A 503 -18.39 -13.41 14.67
CA LYS A 503 -17.58 -12.65 15.63
C LYS A 503 -17.55 -13.36 16.99
N GLU A 504 -18.62 -14.07 17.33
CA GLU A 504 -18.77 -14.85 18.56
C GLU A 504 -17.91 -16.13 18.53
N SER A 505 -17.66 -16.73 17.36
CA SER A 505 -16.69 -17.84 17.25
C SER A 505 -15.26 -17.36 17.49
N ASP A 506 -14.87 -16.16 17.04
CA ASP A 506 -13.57 -15.57 17.41
C ASP A 506 -13.48 -15.28 18.93
N VAL A 507 -14.59 -14.97 19.59
CA VAL A 507 -14.64 -14.76 21.05
C VAL A 507 -14.41 -16.07 21.81
N TYR A 508 -14.89 -17.21 21.30
CA TYR A 508 -14.56 -18.52 21.85
C TYR A 508 -13.05 -18.76 21.85
N CYS A 509 -12.40 -18.48 20.72
CA CYS A 509 -10.95 -18.56 20.58
C CYS A 509 -10.22 -17.69 21.63
N MET A 510 -10.76 -16.48 21.92
CA MET A 510 -10.23 -15.61 22.97
C MET A 510 -10.29 -16.27 24.36
N GLY A 511 -11.33 -17.04 24.66
CA GLY A 511 -11.42 -17.83 25.90
C GLY A 511 -10.30 -18.89 26.01
N MET A 512 -9.97 -19.56 24.91
CA MET A 512 -8.87 -20.52 24.87
C MET A 512 -7.49 -19.87 25.02
N ILE A 513 -7.29 -18.69 24.42
CA ILE A 513 -6.08 -17.89 24.62
C ILE A 513 -5.98 -17.41 26.07
N MET A 514 -7.09 -17.00 26.68
CA MET A 514 -7.12 -16.65 28.10
C MET A 514 -6.69 -17.82 28.98
N TRP A 515 -7.10 -19.04 28.66
CA TRP A 515 -6.67 -20.24 29.38
C TRP A 515 -5.17 -20.53 29.17
N GLU A 516 -4.67 -20.41 27.95
CA GLU A 516 -3.24 -20.61 27.66
C GLU A 516 -2.35 -19.64 28.45
N LEU A 517 -2.80 -18.42 28.73
CA LEU A 517 -2.08 -17.51 29.62
C LEU A 517 -2.06 -17.95 31.08
N THR A 518 -2.97 -18.81 31.56
CA THR A 518 -2.95 -19.29 32.94
C THR A 518 -1.85 -20.33 33.14
N THR A 519 -1.63 -21.20 32.16
CA THR A 519 -0.72 -22.36 32.25
C THR A 519 0.59 -22.20 31.47
N GLY A 520 0.62 -21.33 30.45
CA GLY A 520 1.68 -21.28 29.44
C GLY A 520 1.59 -22.42 28.41
N CYS A 521 0.56 -23.27 28.50
CA CYS A 521 0.39 -24.47 27.70
C CYS A 521 -0.74 -24.30 26.69
N LYS A 522 -0.68 -25.01 25.57
CA LYS A 522 -1.80 -25.01 24.62
C LYS A 522 -2.98 -25.83 25.17
N PRO A 523 -4.23 -25.44 24.87
CA PRO A 523 -5.41 -26.17 25.35
C PRO A 523 -5.44 -27.59 24.78
N PHE A 524 -5.73 -28.58 25.63
CA PHE A 524 -5.82 -30.00 25.27
C PHE A 524 -4.51 -30.63 24.74
N ALA A 525 -3.34 -30.13 25.14
CA ALA A 525 -2.05 -30.63 24.64
C ALA A 525 -1.77 -32.10 24.96
N ASN A 526 -2.40 -32.64 26.01
CA ASN A 526 -2.23 -34.00 26.51
C ASN A 526 -3.10 -35.04 25.79
N VAL A 527 -3.96 -34.65 24.85
CA VAL A 527 -4.86 -35.55 24.13
C VAL A 527 -4.66 -35.44 22.62
N GLU A 528 -5.00 -36.51 21.91
CA GLU A 528 -4.96 -36.52 20.45
C GLU A 528 -6.03 -35.58 19.87
N HIS A 529 -5.67 -34.88 18.79
CA HIS A 529 -6.57 -33.93 18.12
C HIS A 529 -7.34 -34.62 17.00
N ASP A 530 -8.32 -35.43 17.37
CA ASP A 530 -9.15 -36.25 16.50
C ASP A 530 -10.66 -35.96 16.69
N ILE A 531 -11.49 -36.84 16.12
CA ILE A 531 -12.95 -36.81 16.26
C ILE A 531 -13.41 -36.96 17.72
N HIS A 532 -12.67 -37.68 18.56
CA HIS A 532 -13.04 -37.92 19.95
C HIS A 532 -12.88 -36.65 20.79
N LEU A 533 -11.83 -35.85 20.54
CA LEU A 533 -11.71 -34.52 21.15
C LEU A 533 -12.86 -33.59 20.71
N ILE A 534 -13.26 -33.64 19.42
CA ILE A 534 -14.39 -32.84 18.92
C ILE A 534 -15.69 -33.21 19.69
N LEU A 535 -15.97 -34.50 19.86
CA LEU A 535 -17.13 -34.97 20.64
C LEU A 535 -17.09 -34.45 22.08
N LYS A 536 -15.94 -34.55 22.77
CA LYS A 536 -15.79 -34.00 24.12
C LYS A 536 -16.07 -32.51 24.18
N ILE A 537 -15.55 -31.72 23.22
CA ILE A 537 -15.79 -30.27 23.17
C ILE A 537 -17.29 -29.97 22.97
N LEU A 538 -17.97 -30.74 22.12
CA LEU A 538 -19.41 -30.66 21.87
C LEU A 538 -20.23 -30.99 23.13
N ASP A 539 -19.79 -31.96 23.92
CA ASP A 539 -20.37 -32.36 25.20
C ASP A 539 -20.08 -31.36 26.34
N GLY A 540 -19.27 -30.33 26.06
CA GLY A 540 -18.99 -29.24 26.99
C GLY A 540 -17.66 -29.36 27.73
N GLU A 541 -16.80 -30.31 27.36
CA GLU A 541 -15.45 -30.44 27.92
C GLU A 541 -14.66 -29.14 27.71
N ARG A 542 -13.98 -28.69 28.76
CA ARG A 542 -13.09 -27.51 28.73
C ARG A 542 -11.80 -27.80 29.48
N PRO A 543 -10.70 -27.12 29.15
CA PRO A 543 -9.45 -27.26 29.89
C PRO A 543 -9.62 -26.93 31.37
N LYS A 544 -8.95 -27.70 32.24
CA LYS A 544 -9.02 -27.50 33.70
C LYS A 544 -8.48 -26.13 34.10
N ILE A 545 -9.24 -25.39 34.89
CA ILE A 545 -8.81 -24.09 35.43
C ILE A 545 -7.84 -24.32 36.59
N THR A 546 -6.71 -23.61 36.58
CA THR A 546 -5.67 -23.71 37.62
C THR A 546 -6.04 -22.91 38.87
N GLU A 547 -5.60 -23.39 40.03
CA GLU A 547 -5.91 -22.80 41.34
C GLU A 547 -5.39 -21.35 41.52
N ASP A 548 -4.45 -20.90 40.70
CA ASP A 548 -3.96 -19.52 40.71
C ASP A 548 -4.83 -18.55 39.90
N THR A 549 -5.88 -19.02 39.23
CA THR A 549 -6.70 -18.17 38.36
C THR A 549 -7.65 -17.30 39.21
N PRO A 550 -7.62 -15.96 39.09
CA PRO A 550 -8.56 -15.08 39.79
C PRO A 550 -10.02 -15.36 39.38
N ASP A 551 -10.96 -15.31 40.33
CA ASP A 551 -12.38 -15.60 40.07
C ASP A 551 -12.97 -14.73 38.96
N CYS A 552 -12.74 -13.41 39.02
CA CYS A 552 -13.24 -12.51 37.98
C CYS A 552 -12.68 -12.81 36.58
N TYR A 553 -11.46 -13.35 36.51
CA TYR A 553 -10.84 -13.79 35.26
C TYR A 553 -11.47 -15.10 34.77
N ALA A 554 -11.66 -16.06 35.68
CA ALA A 554 -12.29 -17.34 35.38
C ALA A 554 -13.73 -17.15 34.88
N ASP A 555 -14.50 -16.24 35.47
CA ASP A 555 -15.87 -15.93 35.06
C ASP A 555 -15.92 -15.32 33.65
N LEU A 556 -15.02 -14.37 33.35
CA LEU A 556 -14.92 -13.80 32.01
C LEU A 556 -14.50 -14.86 30.99
N MET A 557 -13.48 -15.66 31.30
CA MET A 557 -13.01 -16.77 30.45
C MET A 557 -14.15 -17.74 30.16
N LYS A 558 -14.93 -18.10 31.18
CA LYS A 558 -16.11 -18.96 31.04
C LYS A 558 -17.18 -18.38 30.15
N SER A 559 -17.44 -17.07 30.27
CA SER A 559 -18.39 -16.38 29.40
C SER A 559 -17.93 -16.33 27.94
N CYS A 560 -16.62 -16.32 27.67
CA CYS A 560 -16.08 -16.32 26.31
C CYS A 560 -16.28 -17.66 25.59
N TRP A 561 -16.19 -18.79 26.30
CA TRP A 561 -16.34 -20.13 25.72
C TRP A 561 -17.70 -20.79 26.00
N ASP A 562 -18.71 -19.99 26.32
CA ASP A 562 -20.09 -20.45 26.52
C ASP A 562 -20.58 -21.25 25.29
N PRO A 563 -21.24 -22.41 25.48
CA PRO A 563 -21.77 -23.19 24.37
C PRO A 563 -22.74 -22.41 23.47
N ASP A 564 -23.50 -21.46 24.03
CA ASP A 564 -24.38 -20.57 23.25
C ASP A 564 -23.60 -19.32 22.79
N PRO A 565 -23.34 -19.16 21.48
CA PRO A 565 -22.61 -18.00 20.97
C PRO A 565 -23.27 -16.67 21.33
N LYS A 566 -24.60 -16.62 21.51
CA LYS A 566 -25.33 -15.38 21.84
C LYS A 566 -25.06 -14.90 23.27
N LYS A 567 -24.63 -15.79 24.17
CA LYS A 567 -24.28 -15.44 25.56
C LYS A 567 -22.86 -14.91 25.67
N ARG A 568 -22.02 -15.11 24.65
CA ARG A 568 -20.63 -14.65 24.66
C ARG A 568 -20.58 -13.12 24.63
N PRO A 569 -19.72 -12.49 25.43
CA PRO A 569 -19.59 -11.04 25.44
C PRO A 569 -18.95 -10.54 24.13
N SER A 570 -19.38 -9.37 23.65
CA SER A 570 -18.67 -8.70 22.55
C SER A 570 -17.19 -8.46 22.90
N ILE A 571 -16.30 -8.51 21.91
CA ILE A 571 -14.87 -8.24 22.11
C ILE A 571 -14.60 -6.85 22.69
N ARG A 572 -15.47 -5.86 22.40
CA ARG A 572 -15.42 -4.53 23.01
C ARG A 572 -15.62 -4.59 24.52
N LYS A 573 -16.57 -5.39 25.00
CA LYS A 573 -16.81 -5.60 26.44
C LYS A 573 -15.59 -6.25 27.08
N ILE A 574 -15.07 -7.31 26.47
CA ILE A 574 -13.85 -8.01 26.91
C ILE A 574 -12.67 -7.04 27.03
N ARG A 575 -12.37 -6.25 25.98
CA ARG A 575 -11.30 -5.26 25.99
C ARG A 575 -11.46 -4.22 27.09
N ASN A 576 -12.68 -3.71 27.29
CA ASN A 576 -12.97 -2.75 28.36
C ASN A 576 -12.70 -3.37 29.74
N THR A 577 -13.09 -4.62 29.94
CA THR A 577 -12.83 -5.36 31.18
C THR A 577 -11.32 -5.55 31.43
N PHE A 578 -10.54 -5.97 30.43
CA PHE A 578 -9.08 -6.04 30.59
C PHE A 578 -8.45 -4.68 30.87
N GLY A 579 -8.96 -3.62 30.22
CA GLY A 579 -8.50 -2.25 30.47
C GLY A 579 -8.77 -1.81 31.90
N SER A 580 -9.96 -2.08 32.44
CA SER A 580 -10.29 -1.73 33.83
C SER A 580 -9.46 -2.53 34.84
N TRP A 581 -9.23 -3.81 34.60
CA TRP A 581 -8.35 -4.63 35.44
C TRP A 581 -6.90 -4.16 35.40
N PHE A 582 -6.38 -3.82 34.21
CA PHE A 582 -5.02 -3.34 34.03
C PHE A 582 -4.78 -1.97 34.68
N HIS A 583 -5.73 -1.04 34.55
CA HIS A 583 -5.64 0.29 35.18
C HIS A 583 -6.04 0.30 36.67
N ARG A 584 -6.45 -0.85 37.21
CA ARG A 584 -6.74 -1.17 38.62
C ARG A 584 -7.90 -0.38 39.26
N ASN A 585 -8.98 -1.10 39.57
CA ASN A 585 -9.96 -0.73 40.61
C ASN A 585 -9.61 -1.41 41.95
N ASN A 586 -9.91 -0.78 43.09
CA ASN A 586 -9.46 -1.24 44.43
C ASN A 586 -9.78 -2.72 44.76
N ASN A 587 -10.99 -3.20 44.46
CA ASN A 587 -11.36 -4.60 44.77
C ASN A 587 -10.74 -5.62 43.81
N THR A 588 -10.66 -5.30 42.52
CA THR A 588 -10.08 -6.20 41.51
C THR A 588 -8.57 -6.36 41.70
N ALA A 589 -7.88 -5.28 42.09
CA ALA A 589 -6.45 -5.34 42.37
C ALA A 589 -6.11 -6.35 43.48
N LYS A 590 -6.99 -6.53 44.47
CA LYS A 590 -6.81 -7.51 45.56
C LYS A 590 -6.82 -8.95 45.04
N GLN A 591 -7.80 -9.31 44.20
CA GLN A 591 -7.90 -10.67 43.63
C GLN A 591 -6.66 -11.04 42.80
N PHE A 592 -6.20 -10.13 41.92
CA PHE A 592 -5.01 -10.37 41.09
C PHE A 592 -3.71 -10.47 41.91
N ASN A 593 -3.59 -9.74 43.02
CA ASN A 593 -2.44 -9.87 43.91
C ASN A 593 -2.45 -11.21 44.67
N GLN A 594 -3.62 -11.67 45.13
CA GLN A 594 -3.76 -12.99 45.77
C GLN A 594 -3.44 -14.13 44.79
N ALA A 595 -3.99 -14.05 43.59
CA ALA A 595 -3.68 -14.96 42.48
C ALA A 595 -2.18 -14.98 42.16
N GLU A 596 -1.49 -13.83 42.17
CA GLU A 596 -0.05 -13.77 41.93
C GLU A 596 0.77 -14.46 43.03
N ILE A 597 0.36 -14.36 44.29
CA ILE A 597 0.99 -15.09 45.40
C ILE A 597 0.82 -16.60 45.18
N LYS A 598 -0.41 -17.05 44.88
CA LYS A 598 -0.69 -18.47 44.62
C LYS A 598 0.06 -18.99 43.39
N ARG A 599 0.15 -18.20 42.32
CA ARG A 599 0.93 -18.53 41.11
C ARG A 599 2.38 -18.80 41.44
N LYS A 600 3.03 -17.91 42.22
CA LYS A 600 4.42 -18.08 42.65
C LYS A 600 4.62 -19.31 43.53
N GLU A 601 3.68 -19.57 44.44
CA GLU A 601 3.68 -20.80 45.25
C GLU A 601 3.64 -22.06 44.36
N LEU A 602 2.72 -22.12 43.39
CA LEU A 602 2.58 -23.27 42.49
C LEU A 602 3.79 -23.46 41.56
N ILE A 603 4.41 -22.36 41.09
CA ILE A 603 5.66 -22.41 40.31
C ILE A 603 6.79 -22.98 41.17
N ASN A 604 6.95 -22.50 42.41
CA ASN A 604 7.97 -23.02 43.33
C ASN A 604 7.76 -24.50 43.67
N LEU A 605 6.50 -24.93 43.75
CA LEU A 605 6.11 -26.33 43.94
C LEU A 605 6.23 -27.18 42.65
N LYS A 606 6.65 -26.60 41.52
CA LYS A 606 6.74 -27.28 40.21
C LYS A 606 5.41 -27.90 39.75
N LYS A 607 4.29 -27.23 40.08
CA LYS A 607 2.93 -27.65 39.70
C LYS A 607 2.32 -26.78 38.60
N LEU A 608 2.97 -25.68 38.23
CA LEU A 608 2.48 -24.72 37.26
C LEU A 608 3.60 -24.24 36.35
N GLY A 609 3.31 -24.23 35.06
CA GLY A 609 4.21 -23.79 34.00
C GLY A 609 4.40 -24.87 32.93
N PRO A 610 4.87 -24.47 31.75
CA PRO A 610 4.99 -25.37 30.61
C PRO A 610 5.95 -26.53 30.85
N GLU A 611 6.98 -26.33 31.67
CA GLU A 611 7.95 -27.38 32.04
C GLU A 611 7.34 -28.52 32.88
N PHE A 612 6.22 -28.27 33.55
CA PHE A 612 5.58 -29.22 34.47
C PHE A 612 4.22 -29.70 33.98
N ALA A 613 3.85 -29.34 32.76
CA ALA A 613 2.61 -29.79 32.13
C ALA A 613 2.65 -31.30 31.84
N GLU A 614 1.47 -31.90 31.70
CA GLU A 614 1.36 -33.25 31.16
C GLU A 614 2.06 -33.35 29.81
N LYS A 615 2.68 -34.50 29.53
CA LYS A 615 3.41 -34.71 28.28
C LYS A 615 2.47 -34.47 27.09
N PRO A 616 2.88 -33.64 26.12
CA PRO A 616 2.08 -33.44 24.92
C PRO A 616 1.84 -34.76 24.21
N ASN A 617 0.62 -34.99 23.74
CA ASN A 617 0.32 -36.11 22.87
C ASN A 617 0.99 -35.85 21.50
N PRO A 618 1.74 -36.80 20.92
CA PRO A 618 2.42 -36.60 19.64
C PRO A 618 1.45 -36.32 18.48
N ASN A 619 0.19 -36.74 18.59
CA ASN A 619 -0.87 -36.49 17.61
C ASN A 619 -1.67 -35.21 17.92
N ALA A 620 -1.26 -34.40 18.89
CA ALA A 620 -1.83 -33.08 19.14
C ALA A 620 -1.34 -32.07 18.09
N ILE A 621 -2.23 -31.62 17.22
CA ILE A 621 -1.89 -30.78 16.07
C ILE A 621 -2.40 -29.35 16.28
N TYR A 622 -1.45 -28.42 16.35
CA TYR A 622 -1.68 -26.99 16.57
C TYR A 622 -1.36 -26.12 15.36
N THR A 623 -1.25 -26.74 14.19
CA THR A 623 -1.21 -26.06 12.91
C THR A 623 -2.59 -26.11 12.29
N SER A 624 -3.01 -24.97 11.75
CA SER A 624 -4.33 -24.85 11.16
C SER A 624 -4.43 -25.72 9.91
N ARG A 625 -5.49 -26.52 9.83
CA ARG A 625 -5.72 -27.50 8.76
C ARG A 625 -7.20 -27.57 8.38
N PRO A 626 -7.54 -28.02 7.17
CA PRO A 626 -8.93 -28.39 6.86
C PRO A 626 -9.32 -29.61 7.70
N LEU A 627 -10.55 -29.62 8.19
CA LEU A 627 -11.17 -30.75 8.88
C LEU A 627 -12.21 -31.37 7.95
N ASN A 628 -12.12 -32.69 7.73
CA ASN A 628 -12.99 -33.39 6.80
C ASN A 628 -14.44 -33.38 7.31
N TYR A 629 -15.36 -32.81 6.53
CA TYR A 629 -16.78 -32.67 6.89
C TYR A 629 -17.44 -34.02 7.20
N THR A 630 -17.05 -35.10 6.50
CA THR A 630 -17.57 -36.45 6.78
C THR A 630 -17.17 -36.95 8.16
N SER A 631 -16.00 -36.59 8.68
CA SER A 631 -15.59 -36.93 10.05
C SER A 631 -16.39 -36.14 11.09
N VAL A 632 -16.85 -34.93 10.74
CA VAL A 632 -17.66 -34.09 11.61
C VAL A 632 -19.13 -34.52 11.59
N GLU A 633 -19.69 -34.88 10.43
CA GLU A 633 -21.01 -35.52 10.32
C GLU A 633 -21.07 -36.82 11.12
N LEU A 634 -20.04 -37.67 11.01
CA LEU A 634 -19.95 -38.91 11.78
C LEU A 634 -19.92 -38.64 13.30
N ALA A 635 -19.24 -37.56 13.73
CA ALA A 635 -19.23 -37.13 15.12
C ALA A 635 -20.62 -36.68 15.57
N LEU A 636 -21.32 -35.91 14.73
CA LEU A 636 -22.68 -35.46 15.02
C LEU A 636 -23.63 -36.66 15.14
N ASP A 637 -23.61 -37.60 14.20
CA ASP A 637 -24.43 -38.82 14.24
C ASP A 637 -24.19 -39.64 15.52
N ILE A 638 -22.92 -39.81 15.91
CA ILE A 638 -22.56 -40.47 17.17
C ILE A 638 -23.12 -39.70 18.37
N SER A 639 -22.95 -38.37 18.42
CA SER A 639 -23.43 -37.54 19.54
C SER A 639 -24.97 -37.51 19.66
N PHE A 640 -25.70 -37.58 18.55
CA PHE A 640 -27.16 -37.64 18.57
C PHE A 640 -27.66 -39.04 18.98
N SER A 641 -26.93 -40.10 18.63
CA SER A 641 -27.27 -41.48 18.99
C SER A 641 -27.06 -41.83 20.47
N SER A 642 -26.22 -41.08 21.19
CA SER A 642 -25.96 -41.26 22.63
C SER A 642 -26.89 -40.44 23.54
N SER A 643 -27.90 -39.76 23.01
CA SER A 643 -28.95 -39.11 23.82
C SER A 643 -29.90 -40.15 24.44
N PRO A 644 -30.33 -40.04 25.72
CA PRO A 644 -31.00 -41.14 26.45
C PRO A 644 -32.42 -41.52 25.99
N ASN A 645 -32.89 -41.06 24.82
CA ASN A 645 -34.24 -41.34 24.33
C ASN A 645 -34.23 -41.83 22.88
N SER A 646 -33.72 -43.05 22.67
CA SER A 646 -34.33 -43.99 21.72
C SER A 646 -33.80 -45.41 21.98
N ASN A 647 -34.62 -46.23 22.66
CA ASN A 647 -34.44 -47.67 22.67
C ASN A 647 -34.82 -48.22 21.30
N SER A 648 -33.83 -48.57 20.46
CA SER A 648 -33.99 -49.65 19.49
C SER A 648 -32.66 -50.36 19.26
N MET A 649 -32.73 -51.68 19.42
CA MET A 649 -31.65 -52.67 19.37
C MET A 649 -30.59 -52.42 18.28
N ILE A 650 -29.32 -52.41 18.69
CA ILE A 650 -28.19 -52.68 17.78
C ILE A 650 -27.70 -54.10 18.08
N GLN A 651 -27.97 -55.01 17.15
CA GLN A 651 -27.22 -56.26 17.05
C GLN A 651 -25.85 -55.95 16.45
N ASN A 652 -24.81 -56.49 17.08
CA ASN A 652 -23.45 -56.56 16.57
C ASN A 652 -23.43 -57.08 15.12
N SER A 653 -22.84 -56.32 14.21
CA SER A 653 -22.13 -56.92 13.09
C SER A 653 -20.89 -56.09 12.74
N SER A 654 -19.76 -56.64 13.18
CA SER A 654 -18.44 -56.36 12.64
C SER A 654 -18.38 -56.78 11.18
N THR A 655 -18.44 -55.84 10.23
CA THR A 655 -17.85 -56.04 8.90
C THR A 655 -17.48 -54.70 8.27
N ILE A 656 -16.18 -54.55 7.99
CA ILE A 656 -15.60 -53.50 7.18
C ILE A 656 -16.27 -53.51 5.80
N TRP A 657 -16.89 -52.41 5.40
CA TRP A 657 -17.32 -52.16 4.02
C TRP A 657 -16.68 -50.86 3.53
N HIS A 658 -15.74 -51.00 2.60
CA HIS A 658 -15.35 -49.92 1.71
C HIS A 658 -16.39 -49.80 0.59
N PRO A 659 -16.86 -48.59 0.25
CA PRO A 659 -17.32 -48.34 -1.10
C PRO A 659 -16.55 -47.18 -1.73
N ASN A 660 -15.69 -47.54 -2.69
CA ASN A 660 -15.46 -46.69 -3.86
C ASN A 660 -16.71 -46.79 -4.74
N ALA A 661 -17.45 -45.69 -4.91
CA ALA A 661 -18.25 -45.45 -6.11
C ALA A 661 -18.69 -43.99 -6.19
N ASN A 662 -18.27 -43.33 -7.27
CA ASN A 662 -18.85 -42.11 -7.79
C ASN A 662 -20.38 -42.17 -7.80
N TYR A 663 -21.04 -41.18 -7.21
CA TYR A 663 -22.42 -40.83 -7.58
C TYR A 663 -22.56 -39.32 -7.76
N ASN A 664 -22.56 -38.92 -9.03
CA ASN A 664 -23.14 -37.68 -9.50
C ASN A 664 -24.63 -37.67 -9.13
N ARG A 665 -25.07 -36.66 -8.37
CA ARG A 665 -26.50 -36.38 -8.21
C ARG A 665 -26.96 -35.50 -9.38
N SER A 666 -27.60 -36.14 -10.35
CA SER A 666 -28.35 -35.51 -11.42
C SER A 666 -29.66 -34.90 -10.85
N SER A 667 -29.87 -33.62 -11.12
CA SER A 667 -31.16 -32.96 -11.02
C SER A 667 -31.77 -32.93 -12.41
N ASN A 668 -32.75 -33.79 -12.68
CA ASN A 668 -33.55 -33.73 -13.89
C ASN A 668 -34.74 -32.80 -13.67
N THR A 669 -34.86 -31.76 -14.52
CA THR A 669 -36.13 -31.50 -15.21
C THR A 669 -35.89 -30.80 -16.55
N LEU A 670 -36.40 -31.47 -17.59
CA LEU A 670 -36.88 -31.02 -18.90
C LEU A 670 -35.88 -30.64 -19.99
N ALA A 671 -35.85 -31.52 -20.99
CA ALA A 671 -35.15 -31.42 -22.26
C ALA A 671 -35.98 -30.70 -23.34
N THR A 672 -35.29 -29.99 -24.24
CA THR A 672 -35.68 -29.85 -25.65
C THR A 672 -34.42 -29.95 -26.51
N VAL A 673 -34.52 -30.74 -27.58
CA VAL A 673 -33.45 -31.25 -28.45
C VAL A 673 -33.13 -30.29 -29.59
N ALA A 674 -31.85 -30.13 -29.97
CA ALA A 674 -31.39 -30.03 -31.38
C ALA A 674 -29.85 -30.13 -31.54
N THR A 675 -29.42 -31.21 -32.24
CA THR A 675 -28.35 -31.31 -33.26
C THR A 675 -26.86 -30.98 -32.96
N SER A 676 -26.07 -32.03 -32.68
CA SER A 676 -24.83 -32.55 -33.36
C SER A 676 -24.08 -31.74 -34.46
N PRO A 677 -22.80 -32.06 -34.86
CA PRO A 677 -21.76 -32.93 -34.26
C PRO A 677 -20.26 -32.53 -34.50
N LYS A 678 -19.33 -33.42 -34.04
CA LYS A 678 -17.95 -33.79 -34.54
C LYS A 678 -16.71 -33.08 -33.92
N LYS A 679 -15.90 -33.83 -33.12
CA LYS A 679 -14.63 -34.58 -33.44
C LYS A 679 -13.37 -33.66 -33.37
N ARG A 680 -12.20 -34.00 -32.81
CA ARG A 680 -11.51 -35.25 -32.47
C ARG A 680 -10.27 -34.94 -31.59
N ASN A 681 -9.95 -35.91 -30.71
CA ASN A 681 -8.65 -36.49 -30.33
C ASN A 681 -7.50 -35.63 -29.76
N ILE A 682 -7.17 -35.94 -28.49
CA ILE A 682 -5.86 -35.80 -27.87
C ILE A 682 -5.27 -37.21 -27.74
N GLU A 683 -4.00 -37.38 -28.10
CA GLU A 683 -3.22 -38.60 -27.94
C GLU A 683 -2.81 -38.83 -26.48
N GLU A 684 -2.97 -40.06 -26.04
CA GLU A 684 -2.45 -40.60 -24.78
C GLU A 684 -0.95 -40.89 -24.91
N SER A 685 -0.17 -40.51 -23.89
CA SER A 685 1.12 -41.13 -23.61
C SER A 685 1.18 -41.52 -22.14
N ASN A 686 1.18 -42.84 -21.92
CA ASN A 686 1.36 -43.53 -20.65
C ASN A 686 2.70 -43.17 -20.00
N ILE A 687 2.69 -42.82 -18.71
CA ILE A 687 3.86 -42.91 -17.83
C ILE A 687 3.44 -43.63 -16.56
N GLU A 688 4.23 -44.65 -16.25
CA GLU A 688 4.09 -45.64 -15.19
C GLU A 688 3.98 -45.01 -13.80
N THR A 689 3.03 -45.52 -13.01
CA THR A 689 2.88 -45.23 -11.58
C THR A 689 3.91 -46.03 -10.78
N HIS A 690 4.99 -45.38 -10.35
CA HIS A 690 5.76 -45.85 -9.20
C HIS A 690 5.21 -45.24 -7.91
N ASN A 691 4.44 -46.05 -7.19
CA ASN A 691 4.06 -45.80 -5.80
C ASN A 691 5.31 -45.93 -4.92
N ASN A 692 5.83 -44.80 -4.45
CA ASN A 692 6.66 -44.76 -3.23
C ASN A 692 5.95 -43.82 -2.24
N ASN A 693 5.11 -44.43 -1.40
CA ASN A 693 4.66 -43.84 -0.15
C ASN A 693 5.81 -43.95 0.85
N ASP A 694 6.55 -42.87 1.06
CA ASP A 694 7.35 -42.66 2.26
C ASP A 694 7.37 -41.15 2.56
N TYR A 695 6.39 -40.68 3.32
CA TYR A 695 6.43 -39.38 3.97
C TYR A 695 6.73 -39.60 5.45
N THR A 696 8.02 -39.63 5.80
CA THR A 696 8.48 -39.36 7.16
C THR A 696 8.27 -37.87 7.46
N SER A 697 7.31 -37.58 8.34
CA SER A 697 7.19 -36.29 9.01
C SER A 697 8.33 -36.12 10.01
N VAL A 698 9.38 -35.40 9.61
CA VAL A 698 10.47 -35.04 10.53
C VAL A 698 10.06 -33.78 11.29
N GLU A 699 9.90 -33.94 12.61
CA GLU A 699 9.88 -32.84 13.58
C GLU A 699 11.16 -32.00 13.46
N LEU A 700 11.03 -30.68 13.48
CA LEU A 700 12.14 -29.80 13.84
C LEU A 700 11.77 -29.07 15.13
N ALA A 701 12.12 -29.70 16.25
CA ALA A 701 12.62 -28.98 17.41
C ALA A 701 13.86 -28.19 16.95
N LEU A 702 13.78 -26.86 16.98
CA LEU A 702 14.94 -26.00 16.82
C LEU A 702 15.20 -25.36 18.18
N ASP A 703 16.05 -26.03 18.95
CA ASP A 703 16.81 -25.44 20.04
C ASP A 703 17.75 -24.38 19.44
N ILE A 704 17.47 -23.11 19.72
CA ILE A 704 18.48 -22.06 19.60
C ILE A 704 18.46 -21.28 20.92
N SER A 705 19.32 -21.69 21.84
CA SER A 705 19.73 -20.87 22.97
C SER A 705 20.56 -19.69 22.47
N PHE A 706 20.08 -18.47 22.71
CA PHE A 706 20.89 -17.27 22.55
C PHE A 706 21.50 -16.91 23.91
N SER A 707 22.77 -17.27 24.11
CA SER A 707 23.58 -16.66 25.16
C SER A 707 24.10 -15.30 24.69
N SER A 708 23.71 -14.24 25.40
CA SER A 708 24.24 -12.89 25.24
C SER A 708 25.51 -12.70 26.09
N SER A 709 26.62 -12.24 25.49
CA SER A 709 27.63 -11.40 26.15
C SER A 709 28.55 -10.72 25.11
N PRO A 710 29.12 -9.52 25.37
CA PRO A 710 29.65 -8.61 24.36
C PRO A 710 31.19 -8.62 24.21
N ASN A 711 31.63 -8.17 23.02
CA ASN A 711 32.92 -7.57 22.63
C ASN A 711 34.26 -8.11 23.20
N SER A 712 35.17 -8.49 22.29
CA SER A 712 36.55 -7.95 22.25
C SER A 712 37.23 -8.25 20.89
N ASP A 713 38.14 -7.36 20.53
CA ASP A 713 38.86 -7.22 19.25
C ASP A 713 39.73 -8.41 18.84
N SER A 714 39.93 -8.60 17.53
CA SER A 714 41.27 -8.60 16.90
C SER A 714 41.21 -8.90 15.40
N MET A 715 42.09 -8.20 14.66
CA MET A 715 42.43 -8.37 13.25
C MET A 715 42.94 -9.78 12.93
N ILE A 716 42.75 -10.24 11.68
CA ILE A 716 43.78 -10.91 10.85
C ILE A 716 43.34 -10.90 9.37
N GLN A 717 44.35 -10.77 8.51
CA GLN A 717 44.33 -10.51 7.07
C GLN A 717 44.07 -11.74 6.17
N ASN A 718 43.73 -11.42 4.91
CA ASN A 718 44.06 -12.11 3.65
C ASN A 718 43.51 -13.52 3.37
N SER A 719 42.74 -13.66 2.28
CA SER A 719 43.34 -14.05 0.98
C SER A 719 42.31 -14.13 -0.15
N SER A 720 42.73 -13.63 -1.29
CA SER A 720 42.13 -13.72 -2.61
C SER A 720 42.20 -15.13 -3.20
N THR A 721 41.19 -15.57 -3.94
CA THR A 721 41.43 -16.47 -5.07
C THR A 721 40.47 -16.17 -6.22
N ILE A 722 41.09 -15.75 -7.32
CA ILE A 722 40.54 -15.56 -8.66
C ILE A 722 40.41 -16.93 -9.32
N TRP A 723 39.29 -17.21 -9.99
CA TRP A 723 39.23 -18.20 -11.07
C TRP A 723 38.63 -17.55 -12.31
N HIS A 724 39.49 -17.36 -13.31
CA HIS A 724 39.15 -17.12 -14.70
C HIS A 724 38.96 -18.47 -15.38
N ILE A 725 37.84 -18.68 -16.09
CA ILE A 725 37.80 -19.52 -17.29
C ILE A 725 37.01 -18.78 -18.37
N ASN A 726 37.64 -18.69 -19.53
CA ASN A 726 37.23 -18.02 -20.76
C ASN A 726 36.48 -18.98 -21.71
N ALA A 727 35.45 -18.43 -22.38
CA ALA A 727 35.14 -18.52 -23.82
C ALA A 727 34.74 -19.92 -24.40
N ASN A 728 33.90 -20.09 -25.43
CA ASN A 728 33.49 -19.18 -26.52
C ASN A 728 32.42 -19.83 -27.46
N TYR A 729 31.75 -18.97 -28.26
CA TYR A 729 31.02 -19.20 -29.54
C TYR A 729 29.58 -19.79 -29.52
N ASN A 730 28.57 -19.33 -30.28
CA ASN A 730 28.53 -18.41 -31.44
C ASN A 730 27.11 -17.81 -31.72
N SER A 731 27.12 -16.65 -32.40
CA SER A 731 26.13 -15.83 -33.18
C SER A 731 24.67 -16.30 -33.39
N SER A 732 23.63 -15.46 -33.60
CA SER A 732 23.41 -14.18 -34.32
C SER A 732 22.07 -13.55 -33.82
N SER A 733 21.70 -12.26 -33.88
CA SER A 733 21.85 -11.21 -34.89
C SER A 733 21.48 -9.82 -34.32
N ASN A 734 22.15 -8.79 -34.85
CA ASN A 734 22.12 -7.36 -34.50
C ASN A 734 20.78 -6.62 -34.68
N THR A 735 20.45 -5.69 -33.77
CA THR A 735 20.18 -4.26 -34.09
C THR A 735 20.11 -3.42 -32.80
N LEU A 736 20.57 -2.15 -32.88
CA LEU A 736 20.55 -1.06 -31.88
C LEU A 736 21.78 -0.91 -30.97
N ALA A 737 22.88 -0.43 -31.57
CA ALA A 737 23.98 0.23 -30.87
C ALA A 737 24.00 1.72 -31.21
N THR A 738 23.34 2.55 -30.40
CA THR A 738 23.72 3.97 -30.17
C THR A 738 23.09 4.41 -28.85
N VAL A 739 23.84 5.18 -28.04
CA VAL A 739 23.46 5.76 -26.72
C VAL A 739 23.77 4.88 -25.49
N ALA A 740 25.06 4.67 -25.22
CA ALA A 740 25.55 4.26 -23.89
C ALA A 740 26.99 4.75 -23.63
N THR A 741 27.21 6.07 -23.64
CA THR A 741 28.51 6.67 -23.27
C THR A 741 28.34 8.08 -22.65
N SER A 742 27.69 8.18 -21.49
CA SER A 742 27.69 9.44 -20.71
C SER A 742 27.41 9.35 -19.21
N LEU A 743 27.48 8.17 -18.56
CA LEU A 743 27.20 8.02 -17.11
C LEU A 743 28.30 7.33 -16.28
N LYS A 744 29.57 7.41 -16.71
CA LYS A 744 30.72 6.90 -15.92
C LYS A 744 31.81 7.94 -15.59
N LYS A 745 31.48 9.24 -15.56
CA LYS A 745 32.40 10.33 -15.12
C LYS A 745 31.73 11.32 -14.13
N ARG A 746 31.07 10.80 -13.10
CA ARG A 746 30.70 11.56 -11.89
C ARG A 746 30.72 10.60 -10.72
N ASN A 747 31.90 10.42 -10.13
CA ASN A 747 32.17 9.90 -8.79
C ASN A 747 33.69 9.66 -8.72
N ILE A 748 34.44 10.73 -8.54
CA ILE A 748 35.78 10.89 -7.96
C ILE A 748 35.97 12.42 -7.96
N GLU A 749 36.49 12.97 -6.87
CA GLU A 749 36.58 14.40 -6.48
C GLU A 749 35.42 14.89 -5.59
N GLU A 750 35.50 14.56 -4.30
CA GLU A 750 35.36 15.50 -3.17
C GLU A 750 35.56 14.72 -1.86
N SER A 751 36.82 14.58 -1.43
CA SER A 751 37.17 14.24 -0.05
C SER A 751 38.54 14.83 0.25
N ASN A 752 38.57 16.10 0.66
CA ASN A 752 39.69 16.74 1.34
C ASN A 752 39.14 18.01 2.01
N ILE A 753 38.68 17.90 3.25
CA ILE A 753 38.59 19.05 4.16
C ILE A 753 39.16 18.59 5.50
N GLU A 754 40.22 19.28 5.89
CA GLU A 754 41.02 19.15 7.08
C GLU A 754 40.21 19.40 8.35
N THR A 755 40.45 18.56 9.36
CA THR A 755 40.00 18.78 10.74
C THR A 755 40.98 19.74 11.43
N HIS A 756 40.55 20.98 11.67
CA HIS A 756 41.18 21.85 12.66
C HIS A 756 40.52 21.66 14.02
N ASN A 757 41.32 21.20 14.97
CA ASN A 757 41.08 21.26 16.41
C ASN A 757 40.93 22.72 16.86
N ASN A 758 39.98 22.99 17.75
CA ASN A 758 40.13 24.00 18.79
C ASN A 758 39.38 23.55 20.05
N ASN A 759 40.16 23.27 21.08
CA ASN A 759 39.75 23.39 22.48
C ASN A 759 39.50 24.88 22.77
N ASP A 760 38.44 25.22 23.49
CA ASP A 760 38.58 25.90 24.79
C ASP A 760 37.22 26.20 25.47
N THR A 761 37.13 25.67 26.68
CA THR A 761 36.65 26.21 27.97
C THR A 761 35.66 27.40 28.10
N TYR A 762 34.95 27.35 29.26
CA TYR A 762 34.14 28.33 30.03
C TYR A 762 32.62 28.04 30.04
N ARG A 763 31.99 27.53 31.13
CA ARG A 763 31.52 28.22 32.36
C ARG A 763 30.88 29.59 32.00
N ASP A 764 29.60 29.86 32.20
CA ASP A 764 28.67 29.55 33.31
C ASP A 764 27.28 29.05 32.87
#